data_AF-A0A1R4G1C6-F1
#
_entry.id   AF-A0A1R4G1C6-F1
#
_cell.length_a   1.000
_cell.length_b   1.000
_cell.length_c   1.000
_cell.angle_alpha   90.00
_cell.angle_beta   90.00
_cell.angle_gamma   90.00
#
_symmetry.space_group_name_H-M   'P 1'
#
loop_
_entity.id
_entity.type
_entity.pdbx_description
1 polymer ?
#
loop_
_entity_poly.entity_id
_entity_poly.type
_entity_poly.pdbx_seq_one_letter_code
_entity_poly.pdbx_strand_id
1 'polypeptide(L)'
;MDASADSRAGRLVDDRYEILERVARGGMASVYRARDLRLERIVAVKIMHPHLAESTDFVRRFRREARAAARLSHPGVVAVHDQGVTGESSYLAMEFVDGPNLRAELRARGSLTLGQSLDVVEQVLDALAAAHRAGLVHRDIKPENILVTADGRVKVADFGLARAISETTAATSGTVLGTVAYIAPETVLDGVADPPADVYGVGIVAYELITGHQPFSGTTPAQVAFQHVNSHVPAPSASWPAVPREVDDLVAALTAQDPDERPKDAGEALALVRRTRAALSDPVLDQRSDVAPADPVDFADESESPAAGGADRPEPEPAPDEENDPAGRAVAIPIGAIRPGDPSGPRRAQSSRTADASPASAASPAGATGADGYVPAHARTSPTTTGGPARPPAPRGADTRGSDTQTRPRPAGPGTFQGHDTAPIDAPGLTRASTTADIPRVGTAPAGPRPGSPRSGDTQAIPASAAGGGRRRRRRRGLLVAALVAVLLLVGAGAWALMWGPLAGQTVPDVTGRPSADAIDTLESAGFTPEPTQAYSDDVAEGNVISTTPEAGTRTRSEDITVVVSQGVEILVVPDVVGLSEAEATEAVENARLTVGEPETEYHDTVPEGEVIRTIPDGGQNQPHGEPVVLVVSDGREPAEIPALEGLTRAEAESALDDAGLVPDVSEEYSETVPEGEVVSQSPGSDAEAFVGDTVEVVVSLGPEEFELPSVINLSIEEATEELEALGLEVDREDVLGAYYGTVRSQEPSAGTLVTRGDTITLRVV
;
A
#
# COMPACT_ATOMS: atom_id res chain seq x y z
N MET A 1 -5.75 45.60 8.64
CA MET A 1 -4.30 45.51 8.95
C MET A 1 -3.85 44.18 8.39
N ASP A 2 -3.20 44.19 7.23
CA ASP A 2 -2.79 42.97 6.54
C ASP A 2 -1.64 42.27 7.27
N ALA A 3 -1.76 40.94 7.44
CA ALA A 3 -0.82 40.14 8.21
C ALA A 3 -0.72 38.67 7.76
N SER A 4 -0.89 38.39 6.46
CA SER A 4 -0.58 37.08 5.84
C SER A 4 0.77 37.07 5.10
N ALA A 5 1.60 38.10 5.31
CA ALA A 5 2.88 38.29 4.61
C ALA A 5 3.80 37.06 4.71
N ASP A 6 4.14 36.48 3.56
CA ASP A 6 4.90 35.22 3.48
C ASP A 6 6.31 35.36 4.06
N SER A 7 6.65 34.51 5.03
CA SER A 7 7.81 34.69 5.92
C SER A 7 9.17 34.51 5.23
N ARG A 8 9.18 34.18 3.94
CA ARG A 8 10.36 33.98 3.09
C ARG A 8 10.48 34.95 1.90
N ALA A 9 9.51 35.82 1.64
CA ALA A 9 9.63 36.85 0.60
C ALA A 9 10.86 37.75 0.87
N GLY A 10 11.65 38.03 -0.17
CA GLY A 10 12.91 38.78 -0.06
C GLY A 10 14.09 38.03 0.58
N ARG A 11 13.94 36.74 0.93
CA ARG A 11 15.09 35.89 1.33
C ARG A 11 15.82 35.34 0.11
N LEU A 12 17.11 35.06 0.29
CA LEU A 12 17.92 34.29 -0.67
C LEU A 12 17.89 32.79 -0.32
N VAL A 13 17.85 31.95 -1.35
CA VAL A 13 18.23 30.54 -1.31
C VAL A 13 19.58 30.40 -2.04
N ASP A 14 20.51 29.67 -1.43
CA ASP A 14 21.87 29.41 -1.94
C ASP A 14 22.65 30.67 -2.39
N ASP A 15 22.42 31.79 -1.69
CA ASP A 15 22.93 33.14 -2.01
C ASP A 15 22.76 33.56 -3.48
N ARG A 16 21.74 33.02 -4.15
CA ARG A 16 21.51 33.15 -5.59
C ARG A 16 20.07 33.41 -5.99
N TYR A 17 19.12 32.73 -5.35
CA TYR A 17 17.71 32.78 -5.74
C TYR A 17 16.92 33.66 -4.77
N GLU A 18 16.60 34.87 -5.19
CA GLU A 18 15.78 35.82 -4.44
C GLU A 18 14.31 35.40 -4.54
N ILE A 19 13.72 34.98 -3.42
CA ILE A 19 12.32 34.57 -3.33
C ILE A 19 11.41 35.79 -3.48
N LEU A 20 10.58 35.82 -4.52
CA LEU A 20 9.63 36.91 -4.78
C LEU A 20 8.30 36.64 -4.10
N GLU A 21 7.70 35.48 -4.39
CA GLU A 21 6.41 35.04 -3.85
C GLU A 21 6.30 33.51 -3.85
N ARG A 22 5.48 32.96 -2.95
CA ARG A 22 5.21 31.51 -2.89
C ARG A 22 4.15 31.15 -3.94
N VAL A 23 4.52 30.30 -4.89
CA VAL A 23 3.60 29.76 -5.90
C VAL A 23 2.78 28.63 -5.29
N ALA A 24 3.45 27.67 -4.64
CA ALA A 24 2.85 26.44 -4.11
C ALA A 24 3.35 26.04 -2.71
N ARG A 25 2.49 25.28 -2.02
CA ARG A 25 2.67 24.69 -0.68
C ARG A 25 3.51 23.42 -0.51
N GLY A 26 3.08 22.33 -1.16
CA GLY A 26 2.57 21.11 -0.52
C GLY A 26 3.38 20.35 0.54
N GLY A 27 2.77 19.30 1.10
CA GLY A 27 3.23 18.57 2.29
C GLY A 27 4.64 17.97 2.24
N MET A 28 5.28 17.92 1.06
CA MET A 28 6.70 17.59 0.91
C MET A 28 7.59 18.79 0.58
N ALA A 29 7.06 19.79 -0.16
CA ALA A 29 7.86 20.83 -0.78
C ALA A 29 7.02 22.09 -1.12
N SER A 30 7.51 23.26 -0.72
CA SER A 30 6.95 24.55 -1.16
C SER A 30 7.66 25.06 -2.41
N VAL A 31 6.90 25.46 -3.43
CA VAL A 31 7.42 26.06 -4.67
C VAL A 31 7.29 27.57 -4.59
N TYR A 32 8.36 28.28 -4.93
CA TYR A 32 8.42 29.73 -4.93
C TYR A 32 8.81 30.24 -6.31
N ARG A 33 8.25 31.39 -6.71
CA ARG A 33 8.75 32.15 -7.85
C ARG A 33 9.90 33.00 -7.36
N ALA A 34 11.06 32.83 -7.98
CA ALA A 34 12.30 33.46 -7.55
C ALA A 34 13.01 34.13 -8.73
N ARG A 35 13.90 35.07 -8.43
CA ARG A 35 14.85 35.65 -9.38
C ARG A 35 16.22 35.01 -9.19
N ASP A 36 16.74 34.38 -10.24
CA ASP A 36 18.11 33.89 -10.31
C ASP A 36 19.05 35.09 -10.51
N LEU A 37 19.69 35.55 -9.44
CA LEU A 37 20.54 36.76 -9.45
C LEU A 37 21.85 36.59 -10.26
N ARG A 38 22.20 35.38 -10.70
CA ARG A 38 23.36 35.15 -11.58
C ARG A 38 23.02 35.17 -13.07
N LEU A 39 21.77 34.89 -13.42
CA LEU A 39 21.29 34.80 -14.81
C LEU A 39 20.14 35.79 -15.11
N GLU A 40 19.84 36.70 -14.18
CA GLU A 40 18.85 37.79 -14.26
C GLU A 40 17.45 37.36 -14.76
N ARG A 41 17.03 36.13 -14.42
CA ARG A 41 15.80 35.49 -14.93
C ARG A 41 14.88 35.01 -13.82
N ILE A 42 13.60 34.85 -14.14
CA ILE A 42 12.62 34.22 -13.24
C ILE A 42 12.74 32.70 -13.34
N VAL A 43 12.68 32.03 -12.19
CA VAL A 43 12.71 30.57 -12.03
C VAL A 43 11.70 30.14 -10.98
N ALA A 44 11.25 28.89 -11.04
CA ALA A 44 10.56 28.24 -9.93
C ALA A 44 11.59 27.53 -9.03
N VAL A 45 11.48 27.68 -7.72
CA VAL A 45 12.36 27.04 -6.73
C VAL A 45 11.50 26.21 -5.78
N LYS A 46 11.59 24.89 -5.90
CA LYS A 46 10.92 23.92 -5.03
C LYS A 46 11.86 23.60 -3.86
N ILE A 47 11.45 23.95 -2.64
CA ILE A 47 12.21 23.77 -1.40
C ILE A 47 11.52 22.68 -0.58
N MET A 48 12.22 21.60 -0.28
CA MET A 48 11.70 20.51 0.54
C MET A 48 11.50 20.96 1.99
N HIS A 49 10.52 20.40 2.71
CA HIS A 49 10.31 20.73 4.12
C HIS A 49 11.37 20.01 4.98
N PRO A 50 11.87 20.62 6.09
CA PRO A 50 13.03 20.08 6.83
C PRO A 50 12.87 18.63 7.32
N HIS A 51 11.67 18.22 7.71
CA HIS A 51 11.38 16.85 8.19
C HIS A 51 11.59 15.74 7.15
N LEU A 52 11.88 16.07 5.89
CA LEU A 52 12.27 15.10 4.85
C LEU A 52 13.79 15.02 4.63
N ALA A 53 14.56 15.97 5.18
CA ALA A 53 16.02 15.98 5.06
C ALA A 53 16.72 15.05 6.07
N GLU A 54 15.99 14.59 7.10
CA GLU A 54 16.48 13.67 8.13
C GLU A 54 16.72 12.25 7.59
N SER A 55 15.97 11.82 6.57
CA SER A 55 16.21 10.55 5.88
C SER A 55 17.34 10.66 4.86
N THR A 56 18.47 10.03 5.17
CA THR A 56 19.65 9.97 4.28
C THR A 56 19.33 9.32 2.94
N ASP A 57 18.48 8.30 2.92
CA ASP A 57 18.10 7.59 1.69
C ASP A 57 17.08 8.32 0.84
N PHE A 58 16.13 9.03 1.46
CA PHE A 58 15.28 9.97 0.72
C PHE A 58 16.16 11.01 -0.01
N VAL A 59 17.12 11.62 0.69
CA VAL A 59 18.04 12.61 0.10
C VAL A 59 18.95 12.00 -0.97
N ARG A 60 19.41 10.75 -0.81
CA ARG A 60 20.18 10.02 -1.84
C ARG A 60 19.34 9.74 -3.10
N ARG A 61 18.10 9.25 -2.95
CA ARG A 61 17.16 8.97 -4.06
C ARG A 61 16.73 10.25 -4.78
N PHE A 62 16.28 11.28 -4.04
CA PHE A 62 15.89 12.59 -4.57
C PHE A 62 16.98 13.23 -5.43
N ARG A 63 18.23 13.25 -4.94
CA ARG A 63 19.39 13.78 -5.70
C ARG A 63 19.72 12.98 -6.96
N ARG A 64 19.38 11.69 -7.03
CA ARG A 64 19.56 10.84 -8.21
C ARG A 64 18.50 11.16 -9.27
N GLU A 65 17.24 11.27 -8.88
CA GLU A 65 16.13 11.56 -9.80
C GLU A 65 16.16 13.00 -10.32
N ALA A 66 16.48 13.98 -9.47
CA ALA A 66 16.72 15.36 -9.90
C ALA A 66 17.85 15.47 -10.95
N ARG A 67 18.89 14.61 -10.89
CA ARG A 67 19.96 14.54 -11.91
C ARG A 67 19.51 13.88 -13.21
N ALA A 68 18.55 12.96 -13.16
CA ALA A 68 17.96 12.36 -14.35
C ALA A 68 17.05 13.39 -15.06
N ALA A 69 16.16 14.04 -14.32
CA ALA A 69 15.30 15.11 -14.83
C ALA A 69 16.11 16.29 -15.42
N ALA A 70 17.21 16.70 -14.78
CA ALA A 70 18.10 17.76 -15.30
C ALA A 70 18.87 17.40 -16.59
N ARG A 71 18.83 16.13 -17.04
CA ARG A 71 19.38 15.71 -18.33
C ARG A 71 18.33 15.66 -19.44
N LEU A 72 17.04 15.71 -19.09
CA LEU A 72 15.93 15.63 -20.03
C LEU A 72 15.68 17.01 -20.67
N SER A 73 15.98 17.13 -21.97
CA SER A 73 15.75 18.34 -22.74
C SER A 73 14.60 18.11 -23.73
N HIS A 74 13.42 18.65 -23.42
CA HIS A 74 12.23 18.54 -24.25
C HIS A 74 11.35 19.80 -24.12
N PRO A 75 10.76 20.35 -25.20
CA PRO A 75 9.92 21.55 -25.11
C PRO A 75 8.70 21.35 -24.20
N GLY A 76 8.12 20.14 -24.19
CA GLY A 76 6.98 19.76 -23.35
C GLY A 76 7.32 19.29 -21.93
N VAL A 77 8.55 19.49 -21.46
CA VAL A 77 8.97 19.20 -20.08
C VAL A 77 9.37 20.52 -19.41
N VAL A 78 9.11 20.66 -18.10
CA VAL A 78 9.64 21.77 -17.28
C VAL A 78 11.14 21.53 -17.06
N ALA A 79 11.99 22.39 -17.62
CA ALA A 79 13.43 22.19 -17.56
C ALA A 79 13.97 22.44 -16.13
N VAL A 80 14.53 21.41 -15.50
CA VAL A 80 15.34 21.57 -14.28
C VAL A 80 16.62 22.33 -14.62
N HIS A 81 17.00 23.28 -13.78
CA HIS A 81 18.12 24.20 -14.01
C HIS A 81 19.25 24.04 -13.00
N ASP A 82 18.92 23.71 -11.75
CA ASP A 82 19.90 23.56 -10.67
C ASP A 82 19.32 22.75 -9.50
N GLN A 83 20.19 22.25 -8.62
CA GLN A 83 19.79 21.66 -7.35
C GLN A 83 20.85 21.91 -6.28
N GLY A 84 20.42 22.02 -5.03
CA GLY A 84 21.35 22.18 -3.91
C GLY A 84 20.73 21.91 -2.56
N VAL A 85 21.39 22.39 -1.52
CA VAL A 85 20.94 22.37 -0.13
C VAL A 85 21.22 23.75 0.46
N THR A 86 20.27 24.30 1.22
CA THR A 86 20.44 25.57 1.92
C THR A 86 19.98 25.38 3.36
N GLY A 87 20.93 25.42 4.30
CA GLY A 87 20.69 24.96 5.67
C GLY A 87 20.33 23.47 5.69
N GLU A 88 19.20 23.15 6.32
CA GLU A 88 18.69 21.77 6.48
C GLU A 88 17.70 21.37 5.37
N SER A 89 17.52 22.18 4.31
CA SER A 89 16.53 21.90 3.25
C SER A 89 17.18 21.76 1.87
N SER A 90 16.88 20.68 1.16
CA SER A 90 17.20 20.55 -0.26
C SER A 90 16.29 21.45 -1.11
N TYR A 91 16.83 21.94 -2.24
CA TYR A 91 16.08 22.73 -3.20
C TYR A 91 16.33 22.27 -4.64
N LEU A 92 15.36 22.52 -5.50
CA LEU A 92 15.39 22.30 -6.94
C LEU A 92 14.96 23.58 -7.65
N ALA A 93 15.84 24.16 -8.47
CA ALA A 93 15.53 25.31 -9.32
C ALA A 93 15.18 24.83 -10.73
N MET A 94 14.08 25.32 -11.28
CA MET A 94 13.52 24.89 -12.57
C MET A 94 12.94 26.08 -13.35
N GLU A 95 12.59 25.84 -14.60
CA GLU A 95 11.85 26.76 -15.47
C GLU A 95 10.56 27.24 -14.79
N PHE A 96 10.35 28.56 -14.73
CA PHE A 96 9.05 29.12 -14.34
C PHE A 96 8.13 29.13 -15.56
N VAL A 97 7.08 28.31 -15.52
CA VAL A 97 6.03 28.30 -16.54
C VAL A 97 4.95 29.29 -16.14
N ASP A 98 4.65 30.25 -17.03
CA ASP A 98 3.62 31.27 -16.81
C ASP A 98 2.29 30.82 -17.45
N GLY A 99 1.40 30.29 -16.60
CA GLY A 99 0.11 29.73 -17.00
C GLY A 99 -0.49 28.81 -15.93
N PRO A 100 -1.79 28.45 -16.05
CA PRO A 100 -2.47 27.55 -15.12
C PRO A 100 -2.01 26.09 -15.26
N ASN A 101 -2.33 25.26 -14.26
CA ASN A 101 -2.32 23.81 -14.43
C ASN A 101 -3.63 23.32 -15.04
N LEU A 102 -3.62 22.09 -15.55
CA LEU A 102 -4.72 21.51 -16.29
C LEU A 102 -5.98 21.30 -15.41
N ARG A 103 -5.83 21.14 -14.08
CA ARG A 103 -6.97 21.14 -13.15
C ARG A 103 -7.69 22.49 -13.12
N ALA A 104 -6.93 23.59 -13.03
CA ALA A 104 -7.50 24.94 -13.03
C ALA A 104 -8.17 25.26 -14.39
N GLU A 105 -7.56 24.84 -15.49
CA GLU A 105 -8.13 24.98 -16.84
C GLU A 105 -9.45 24.19 -16.99
N LEU A 106 -9.51 22.96 -16.47
CA LEU A 106 -10.73 22.15 -16.43
C LEU A 106 -11.84 22.83 -15.61
N ARG A 107 -11.55 23.26 -14.37
CA ARG A 107 -12.52 23.99 -13.53
C ARG A 107 -13.07 25.24 -14.22
N ALA A 108 -12.20 26.00 -14.88
CA ALA A 108 -12.57 27.24 -15.57
C ALA A 108 -13.41 27.04 -16.85
N ARG A 109 -13.38 25.85 -17.47
CA ARG A 109 -14.12 25.54 -18.71
C ARG A 109 -15.25 24.53 -18.58
N GLY A 110 -15.28 23.77 -17.49
CA GLY A 110 -16.11 22.58 -17.28
C GLY A 110 -15.57 21.35 -18.04
N SER A 111 -15.33 21.51 -19.34
CA SER A 111 -14.76 20.49 -20.23
C SER A 111 -13.91 21.14 -21.33
N LEU A 112 -13.01 20.35 -21.95
CA LEU A 112 -12.35 20.73 -23.19
C LEU A 112 -13.13 20.18 -24.41
N THR A 113 -12.89 20.74 -25.59
CA THR A 113 -13.33 20.07 -26.82
C THR A 113 -12.51 18.81 -27.06
N LEU A 114 -13.09 17.80 -27.72
CA LEU A 114 -12.41 16.53 -28.00
C LEU A 114 -11.07 16.73 -28.73
N GLY A 115 -10.99 17.72 -29.64
CA GLY A 115 -9.75 18.16 -30.27
C GLY A 115 -8.73 18.70 -29.27
N GLN A 116 -9.16 19.59 -28.35
CA GLN A 116 -8.29 20.14 -27.29
C GLN A 116 -7.83 19.06 -26.30
N SER A 117 -8.69 18.11 -25.93
CA SER A 117 -8.32 16.97 -25.07
C SER A 117 -7.26 16.11 -25.73
N LEU A 118 -7.42 15.80 -27.02
CA LEU A 118 -6.43 15.04 -27.79
C LEU A 118 -5.14 15.85 -28.04
N ASP A 119 -5.20 17.18 -28.23
CA ASP A 119 -4.03 18.07 -28.31
C ASP A 119 -3.20 18.07 -27.01
N VAL A 120 -3.86 18.07 -25.85
CA VAL A 120 -3.18 18.01 -24.55
C VAL A 120 -2.55 16.64 -24.34
N VAL A 121 -3.31 15.56 -24.55
CA VAL A 121 -2.83 14.18 -24.42
C VAL A 121 -1.67 13.89 -25.39
N GLU A 122 -1.73 14.38 -26.63
CA GLU A 122 -0.64 14.25 -27.61
C GLU A 122 0.65 14.93 -27.11
N GLN A 123 0.57 16.14 -26.56
CA GLN A 123 1.75 16.85 -26.04
C GLN A 123 2.32 16.23 -24.75
N VAL A 124 1.46 15.73 -23.86
CA VAL A 124 1.88 15.00 -22.64
C VAL A 124 2.63 13.71 -23.03
N LEU A 125 2.09 12.93 -23.97
CA LEU A 125 2.73 11.69 -24.41
C LEU A 125 4.01 11.93 -25.20
N ASP A 126 4.12 13.02 -25.99
CA ASP A 126 5.36 13.40 -26.66
C ASP A 126 6.48 13.74 -25.64
N ALA A 127 6.12 14.42 -24.55
CA ALA A 127 7.01 14.70 -23.42
C ALA A 127 7.42 13.44 -22.63
N LEU A 128 6.46 12.56 -22.30
CA LEU A 128 6.75 11.31 -21.59
C LEU A 128 7.54 10.33 -22.46
N ALA A 129 7.29 10.26 -23.77
CA ALA A 129 8.08 9.45 -24.68
C ALA A 129 9.54 9.90 -24.73
N ALA A 130 9.83 11.20 -24.52
CA ALA A 130 11.20 11.69 -24.36
C ALA A 130 11.83 11.26 -23.03
N ALA A 131 11.06 11.21 -21.93
CA ALA A 131 11.51 10.71 -20.64
C ALA A 131 11.76 9.20 -20.63
N HIS A 132 10.83 8.40 -21.18
CA HIS A 132 10.92 6.94 -21.25
C HIS A 132 12.14 6.51 -22.07
N ARG A 133 12.41 7.17 -23.22
CA ARG A 133 13.65 6.98 -24.01
C ARG A 133 14.94 7.35 -23.26
N ALA A 134 14.86 8.13 -22.19
CA ALA A 134 15.98 8.47 -21.31
C ALA A 134 16.04 7.57 -20.05
N GLY A 135 15.17 6.57 -19.92
CA GLY A 135 15.09 5.70 -18.74
C GLY A 135 14.43 6.34 -17.52
N LEU A 136 13.57 7.35 -17.72
CA LEU A 136 12.87 8.06 -16.65
C LEU A 136 11.35 7.88 -16.79
N VAL A 137 10.71 7.37 -15.73
CA VAL A 137 9.25 7.27 -15.56
C VAL A 137 8.78 8.41 -14.64
N HIS A 138 7.60 8.96 -14.88
CA HIS A 138 7.03 10.10 -14.15
C HIS A 138 6.38 9.69 -12.82
N ARG A 139 5.61 8.60 -12.81
CA ARG A 139 4.95 7.94 -11.66
C ARG A 139 3.84 8.73 -10.94
N ASP A 140 3.72 10.03 -11.20
CA ASP A 140 2.69 10.91 -10.61
C ASP A 140 1.95 11.73 -11.71
N ILE A 141 1.39 11.07 -12.71
CA ILE A 141 0.65 11.74 -13.80
C ILE A 141 -0.74 12.18 -13.30
N LYS A 142 -1.00 13.48 -13.33
CA LYS A 142 -2.29 14.09 -12.95
C LYS A 142 -2.41 15.55 -13.46
N PRO A 143 -3.61 16.13 -13.53
CA PRO A 143 -3.82 17.49 -14.06
C PRO A 143 -3.10 18.60 -13.29
N GLU A 144 -2.71 18.38 -12.03
CA GLU A 144 -1.93 19.34 -11.23
C GLU A 144 -0.48 19.47 -11.73
N ASN A 145 0.10 18.39 -12.25
CA ASN A 145 1.48 18.30 -12.71
C ASN A 145 1.64 18.63 -14.22
N ILE A 146 0.52 18.97 -14.89
CA ILE A 146 0.47 19.31 -16.31
C ILE A 146 0.15 20.80 -16.42
N LEU A 147 1.10 21.60 -16.89
CA LEU A 147 1.01 23.06 -16.99
C LEU A 147 0.67 23.48 -18.43
N VAL A 148 -0.20 24.47 -18.60
CA VAL A 148 -0.64 25.00 -19.89
C VAL A 148 -0.14 26.44 -20.03
N THR A 149 0.71 26.71 -21.03
CA THR A 149 1.21 28.07 -21.28
C THR A 149 0.13 28.96 -21.90
N ALA A 150 0.29 30.28 -21.78
CA ALA A 150 -0.58 31.26 -22.42
C ALA A 150 -0.68 31.14 -23.96
N ASP A 151 0.28 30.46 -24.62
CA ASP A 151 0.24 30.15 -26.05
C ASP A 151 -0.17 28.69 -26.37
N GLY A 152 -0.79 28.00 -25.41
CA GLY A 152 -1.44 26.69 -25.59
C GLY A 152 -0.51 25.47 -25.62
N ARG A 153 0.79 25.66 -25.34
CA ARG A 153 1.74 24.54 -25.22
C ARG A 153 1.66 23.93 -23.84
N VAL A 154 1.74 22.60 -23.78
CA VAL A 154 1.73 21.84 -22.52
C VAL A 154 3.15 21.59 -22.03
N LYS A 155 3.36 21.64 -20.71
CA LYS A 155 4.60 21.26 -20.02
C LYS A 155 4.33 20.34 -18.83
N VAL A 156 4.97 19.18 -18.82
CA VAL A 156 4.92 18.21 -17.71
C VAL A 156 5.98 18.57 -16.65
N ALA A 157 5.58 18.60 -15.38
CA ALA A 157 6.38 18.97 -14.22
C ALA A 157 6.42 17.85 -13.16
N ASP A 158 7.41 17.88 -12.26
CA ASP A 158 7.46 17.03 -11.05
C ASP A 158 7.68 15.50 -11.23
N PHE A 159 8.35 15.08 -12.31
CA PHE A 159 8.86 13.72 -12.53
C PHE A 159 9.47 13.04 -11.28
N GLY A 160 8.86 11.95 -10.79
CA GLY A 160 9.43 10.98 -9.84
C GLY A 160 9.49 11.41 -8.36
N LEU A 161 9.75 12.69 -8.07
CA LEU A 161 10.18 13.21 -6.75
C LEU A 161 9.21 12.99 -5.57
N ALA A 162 8.00 12.48 -5.82
CA ALA A 162 6.93 12.33 -4.83
C ALA A 162 6.91 10.97 -4.11
N ARG A 163 7.25 9.86 -4.78
CA ARG A 163 6.90 8.52 -4.26
C ARG A 163 7.91 7.92 -3.27
N ALA A 164 9.10 8.49 -3.13
CA ALA A 164 10.17 8.02 -2.24
C ALA A 164 9.87 8.11 -0.71
N ILE A 165 8.62 8.42 -0.34
CA ILE A 165 8.07 8.39 1.04
C ILE A 165 6.96 7.34 1.16
N SER A 166 6.19 7.09 0.08
CA SER A 166 5.05 6.17 0.11
C SER A 166 5.46 4.73 0.41
N GLU A 167 6.62 4.29 -0.09
CA GLU A 167 7.16 2.94 0.18
C GLU A 167 7.32 2.66 1.70
N THR A 168 7.74 3.65 2.48
CA THR A 168 8.02 3.49 3.92
C THR A 168 6.84 3.89 4.81
N THR A 169 5.91 4.73 4.33
CA THR A 169 4.78 5.21 5.16
C THR A 169 3.45 4.52 4.86
N ALA A 170 3.28 3.89 3.68
CA ALA A 170 2.05 3.15 3.39
C ALA A 170 1.85 1.94 4.32
N ALA A 171 2.94 1.20 4.61
CA ALA A 171 2.91 0.01 5.45
C ALA A 171 2.63 0.26 6.94
N THR A 172 2.85 1.49 7.45
CA THR A 172 2.91 1.75 8.90
C THR A 172 1.95 2.86 9.38
N SER A 173 1.09 3.40 8.51
CA SER A 173 0.22 4.54 8.89
C SER A 173 -1.15 4.59 8.24
N GLY A 174 -1.56 3.57 7.47
CA GLY A 174 -2.90 3.46 6.85
C GLY A 174 -3.31 4.61 5.91
N THR A 175 -2.38 5.54 5.64
CA THR A 175 -2.64 6.81 4.97
C THR A 175 -1.88 6.85 3.65
N VAL A 176 -2.54 6.38 2.60
CA VAL A 176 -2.06 6.45 1.22
C VAL A 176 -1.97 7.92 0.80
N LEU A 177 -0.84 8.55 1.11
CA LEU A 177 -0.65 10.01 1.06
C LEU A 177 -0.35 10.52 -0.35
N GLY A 178 -1.29 10.31 -1.28
CA GLY A 178 -1.19 10.71 -2.67
C GLY A 178 -2.56 10.82 -3.36
N THR A 179 -2.59 11.46 -4.52
CA THR A 179 -3.82 11.61 -5.33
C THR A 179 -4.10 10.30 -6.09
N VAL A 180 -4.62 9.31 -5.38
CA VAL A 180 -4.95 7.95 -5.87
C VAL A 180 -5.80 7.92 -7.15
N ALA A 181 -6.53 8.99 -7.49
CA ALA A 181 -7.49 9.03 -8.61
C ALA A 181 -6.86 9.00 -10.03
N TYR A 182 -5.56 8.73 -10.14
CA TYR A 182 -4.81 8.52 -11.39
C TYR A 182 -3.82 7.36 -11.31
N ILE A 183 -3.84 6.58 -10.22
CA ILE A 183 -2.84 5.53 -9.97
C ILE A 183 -3.09 4.32 -10.87
N ALA A 184 -2.01 3.72 -11.38
CA ALA A 184 -2.12 2.47 -12.14
C ALA A 184 -2.33 1.26 -11.22
N PRO A 185 -3.02 0.20 -11.66
CA PRO A 185 -3.32 -0.98 -10.82
C PRO A 185 -2.08 -1.66 -10.22
N GLU A 186 -1.07 -1.91 -11.05
CA GLU A 186 0.24 -2.49 -10.66
C GLU A 186 0.99 -1.56 -9.68
N THR A 187 0.78 -0.25 -9.78
CA THR A 187 1.38 0.74 -8.89
C THR A 187 0.72 0.74 -7.51
N VAL A 188 -0.50 0.18 -7.36
CA VAL A 188 -1.13 -0.12 -6.07
C VAL A 188 -0.70 -1.50 -5.55
N LEU A 189 -0.73 -2.52 -6.40
CA LEU A 189 -0.49 -3.93 -6.04
C LEU A 189 0.99 -4.21 -5.73
N ASP A 190 1.86 -3.95 -6.70
CA ASP A 190 3.26 -4.40 -6.71
C ASP A 190 4.22 -3.29 -6.24
N GLY A 191 3.71 -2.06 -6.06
CA GLY A 191 4.49 -0.85 -5.80
C GLY A 191 5.30 -0.34 -7.00
N VAL A 192 5.48 -1.15 -8.04
CA VAL A 192 6.22 -0.83 -9.26
C VAL A 192 5.51 0.24 -10.08
N ALA A 193 6.29 1.15 -10.68
CA ALA A 193 5.79 2.21 -11.55
C ALA A 193 6.73 2.36 -12.75
N ASP A 194 6.40 1.59 -13.77
CA ASP A 194 7.10 1.45 -15.05
C ASP A 194 6.41 2.26 -16.18
N PRO A 195 6.97 2.35 -17.40
CA PRO A 195 6.38 3.10 -18.51
C PRO A 195 4.86 2.89 -18.79
N PRO A 196 4.28 1.68 -18.64
CA PRO A 196 2.82 1.49 -18.79
C PRO A 196 1.97 2.14 -17.69
N ALA A 197 2.54 2.44 -16.51
CA ALA A 197 1.83 3.11 -15.41
C ALA A 197 1.58 4.59 -15.75
N ASP A 198 2.57 5.26 -16.36
CA ASP A 198 2.41 6.61 -16.89
C ASP A 198 1.36 6.65 -18.02
N VAL A 199 1.33 5.63 -18.88
CA VAL A 199 0.32 5.49 -19.95
C VAL A 199 -1.09 5.35 -19.38
N TYR A 200 -1.27 4.57 -18.31
CA TYR A 200 -2.54 4.46 -17.58
C TYR A 200 -2.96 5.80 -16.97
N GLY A 201 -2.06 6.49 -16.27
CA GLY A 201 -2.34 7.81 -15.69
C GLY A 201 -2.75 8.84 -16.75
N VAL A 202 -2.11 8.83 -17.94
CA VAL A 202 -2.54 9.66 -19.08
C VAL A 202 -3.92 9.25 -19.60
N GLY A 203 -4.26 7.96 -19.61
CA GLY A 203 -5.60 7.48 -19.98
C GLY A 203 -6.70 7.99 -19.04
N ILE A 204 -6.44 8.02 -17.73
CA ILE A 204 -7.36 8.61 -16.75
C ILE A 204 -7.50 10.13 -16.94
N VAL A 205 -6.39 10.84 -17.19
CA VAL A 205 -6.42 12.27 -17.55
C VAL A 205 -7.21 12.50 -18.85
N ALA A 206 -7.07 11.64 -19.86
CA ALA A 206 -7.83 11.74 -21.10
C ALA A 206 -9.33 11.58 -20.87
N TYR A 207 -9.75 10.62 -20.03
CA TYR A 207 -11.16 10.47 -19.62
C TYR A 207 -11.71 11.74 -18.96
N GLU A 208 -10.97 12.32 -18.01
CA GLU A 208 -11.38 13.56 -17.32
C GLU A 208 -11.47 14.76 -18.26
N LEU A 209 -10.52 14.91 -19.20
CA LEU A 209 -10.55 15.99 -20.19
C LEU A 209 -11.75 15.92 -21.15
N ILE A 210 -12.24 14.71 -21.43
CA ILE A 210 -13.35 14.45 -22.35
C ILE A 210 -14.71 14.58 -21.64
N THR A 211 -14.83 14.06 -20.42
CA THR A 211 -16.10 13.97 -19.68
C THR A 211 -16.31 15.08 -18.64
N GLY A 212 -15.25 15.80 -18.28
CA GLY A 212 -15.21 16.78 -17.19
C GLY A 212 -15.14 16.17 -15.78
N HIS A 213 -15.07 14.85 -15.65
CA HIS A 213 -15.16 14.12 -14.39
C HIS A 213 -14.17 12.95 -14.34
N GLN A 214 -13.73 12.56 -13.14
CA GLN A 214 -12.89 11.37 -12.98
C GLN A 214 -13.72 10.09 -13.22
N PRO A 215 -13.12 8.99 -13.76
CA PRO A 215 -13.84 7.74 -14.03
C PRO A 215 -14.24 6.99 -12.77
N PHE A 216 -13.53 7.23 -11.67
CA PHE A 216 -13.70 6.59 -10.37
C PHE A 216 -13.83 7.65 -9.29
N SER A 217 -14.61 7.34 -8.25
CA SER A 217 -14.94 8.25 -7.16
C SER A 217 -15.33 7.47 -5.91
N GLY A 218 -14.88 7.95 -4.76
CA GLY A 218 -15.15 7.33 -3.45
C GLY A 218 -15.00 8.34 -2.32
N THR A 219 -15.48 7.98 -1.14
CA THR A 219 -15.38 8.81 0.07
C THR A 219 -14.00 8.72 0.73
N THR A 220 -13.21 7.68 0.41
CA THR A 220 -11.84 7.49 0.90
C THR A 220 -10.86 7.27 -0.26
N PRO A 221 -9.56 7.61 -0.10
CA PRO A 221 -8.55 7.28 -1.10
C PRO A 221 -8.42 5.77 -1.35
N ALA A 222 -8.56 4.94 -0.31
CA ALA A 222 -8.51 3.49 -0.43
C ALA A 222 -9.62 2.95 -1.36
N GLN A 223 -10.83 3.51 -1.29
CA GLN A 223 -11.94 3.12 -2.18
C GLN A 223 -11.63 3.41 -3.66
N VAL A 224 -11.00 4.54 -3.97
CA VAL A 224 -10.64 4.90 -5.35
C VAL A 224 -9.47 4.04 -5.86
N ALA A 225 -8.46 3.77 -5.03
CA ALA A 225 -7.40 2.82 -5.38
C ALA A 225 -7.94 1.39 -5.61
N PHE A 226 -8.87 0.93 -4.77
CA PHE A 226 -9.57 -0.34 -4.95
C PHE A 226 -10.39 -0.38 -6.25
N GLN A 227 -11.03 0.74 -6.64
CA GLN A 227 -11.72 0.86 -7.93
C GLN A 227 -10.73 0.74 -9.11
N HIS A 228 -9.56 1.40 -9.06
CA HIS A 228 -8.53 1.23 -10.10
C HIS A 228 -8.08 -0.24 -10.27
N VAL A 229 -7.91 -0.97 -9.16
CA VAL A 229 -7.50 -2.39 -9.17
C VAL A 229 -8.63 -3.33 -9.63
N ASN A 230 -9.84 -3.18 -9.08
CA ASN A 230 -10.91 -4.19 -9.22
C ASN A 230 -12.00 -3.81 -10.23
N SER A 231 -12.04 -2.56 -10.72
CA SER A 231 -13.03 -2.07 -11.69
C SER A 231 -12.38 -1.69 -13.01
N HIS A 232 -13.13 -1.84 -14.10
CA HIS A 232 -12.72 -1.37 -15.42
C HIS A 232 -13.11 0.10 -15.57
N VAL A 233 -12.24 0.91 -16.19
CA VAL A 233 -12.54 2.31 -16.51
C VAL A 233 -13.73 2.34 -17.51
N PRO A 234 -14.81 3.09 -17.24
CA PRO A 234 -15.94 3.18 -18.15
C PRO A 234 -15.54 3.84 -19.48
N ALA A 235 -16.24 3.48 -20.56
CA ALA A 235 -16.12 4.20 -21.82
C ALA A 235 -16.61 5.66 -21.67
N PRO A 236 -15.87 6.69 -22.12
CA PRO A 236 -16.32 8.08 -22.06
C PRO A 236 -17.72 8.31 -22.69
N SER A 237 -18.10 7.52 -23.71
CA SER A 237 -19.45 7.57 -24.29
C SER A 237 -20.58 7.18 -23.33
N ALA A 238 -20.30 6.48 -22.23
CA ALA A 238 -21.28 6.18 -21.18
C ALA A 238 -21.69 7.44 -20.40
N SER A 239 -20.79 8.41 -20.24
CA SER A 239 -21.10 9.73 -19.65
C SER A 239 -21.50 10.76 -20.71
N TRP A 240 -20.90 10.72 -21.91
CA TRP A 240 -21.17 11.67 -22.98
C TRP A 240 -21.40 10.94 -24.33
N PRO A 241 -22.66 10.56 -24.64
CA PRO A 241 -22.98 9.70 -25.81
C PRO A 241 -22.70 10.26 -27.23
N ALA A 242 -22.06 11.43 -27.34
CA ALA A 242 -21.55 11.96 -28.61
C ALA A 242 -20.06 11.60 -28.86
N VAL A 243 -19.36 11.02 -27.87
CA VAL A 243 -18.00 10.52 -28.04
C VAL A 243 -17.95 9.45 -29.14
N PRO A 244 -17.04 9.55 -30.13
CA PRO A 244 -16.83 8.51 -31.13
C PRO A 244 -16.24 7.24 -30.51
N ARG A 245 -16.64 6.08 -31.04
CA ARG A 245 -16.12 4.78 -30.58
C ARG A 245 -14.59 4.71 -30.65
N GLU A 246 -13.96 5.34 -31.64
CA GLU A 246 -12.51 5.40 -31.81
C GLU A 246 -11.78 6.06 -30.63
N VAL A 247 -12.51 6.83 -29.81
CA VAL A 247 -12.05 7.47 -28.57
C VAL A 247 -12.32 6.60 -27.35
N ASP A 248 -13.44 5.86 -27.31
CA ASP A 248 -13.68 4.83 -26.29
C ASP A 248 -12.63 3.71 -26.39
N ASP A 249 -12.42 3.18 -27.60
CA ASP A 249 -11.39 2.16 -27.91
C ASP A 249 -9.97 2.70 -27.59
N LEU A 250 -9.74 4.02 -27.69
CA LEU A 250 -8.47 4.67 -27.29
C LEU A 250 -8.31 4.71 -25.76
N VAL A 251 -9.31 5.22 -25.02
CA VAL A 251 -9.21 5.34 -23.56
C VAL A 251 -9.07 3.95 -22.94
N ALA A 252 -9.89 2.98 -23.38
CA ALA A 252 -9.80 1.60 -22.92
C ALA A 252 -8.41 0.97 -23.15
N ALA A 253 -7.76 1.26 -24.28
CA ALA A 253 -6.39 0.78 -24.55
C ALA A 253 -5.30 1.49 -23.71
N LEU A 254 -5.52 2.73 -23.30
CA LEU A 254 -4.61 3.42 -22.37
C LEU A 254 -4.81 2.93 -20.92
N THR A 255 -6.04 2.60 -20.53
CA THR A 255 -6.42 2.25 -19.16
C THR A 255 -6.78 0.76 -18.97
N ALA A 256 -6.22 -0.14 -19.79
CA ALA A 256 -6.38 -1.58 -19.58
C ALA A 256 -5.81 -1.98 -18.21
N GLN A 257 -6.43 -2.95 -17.51
CA GLN A 257 -5.97 -3.36 -16.18
C GLN A 257 -4.58 -4.01 -16.26
N ASP A 258 -4.42 -4.98 -17.17
CA ASP A 258 -3.14 -5.64 -17.46
C ASP A 258 -2.15 -4.64 -18.11
N PRO A 259 -0.92 -4.45 -17.58
CA PRO A 259 0.12 -3.64 -18.20
C PRO A 259 0.54 -4.11 -19.60
N ASP A 260 0.49 -5.42 -19.91
CA ASP A 260 0.91 -5.99 -21.19
C ASP A 260 -0.16 -5.79 -22.30
N GLU A 261 -1.41 -5.46 -21.94
CA GLU A 261 -2.45 -5.05 -22.90
C GLU A 261 -2.37 -3.55 -23.28
N ARG A 262 -1.62 -2.75 -22.53
CA ARG A 262 -1.41 -1.31 -22.80
C ARG A 262 -0.31 -1.08 -23.85
N PRO A 263 -0.26 0.11 -24.48
CA PRO A 263 0.94 0.58 -25.18
C PRO A 263 2.15 0.58 -24.24
N LYS A 264 3.27 0.01 -24.67
CA LYS A 264 4.43 -0.30 -23.81
C LYS A 264 5.16 0.91 -23.28
N ASP A 265 5.08 2.01 -24.03
CA ASP A 265 5.57 3.31 -23.61
C ASP A 265 4.69 4.44 -24.16
N ALA A 266 4.94 5.66 -23.68
CA ALA A 266 4.23 6.84 -24.13
C ALA A 266 4.44 7.15 -25.63
N GLY A 267 5.45 6.58 -26.30
CA GLY A 267 5.66 6.69 -27.75
C GLY A 267 4.73 5.79 -28.56
N GLU A 268 4.48 4.56 -28.11
CA GLU A 268 3.43 3.70 -28.68
C GLU A 268 2.03 4.30 -28.44
N ALA A 269 1.77 4.82 -27.24
CA ALA A 269 0.53 5.52 -26.90
C ALA A 269 0.33 6.79 -27.75
N LEU A 270 1.37 7.61 -27.94
CA LEU A 270 1.37 8.79 -28.81
C LEU A 270 1.02 8.42 -30.26
N ALA A 271 1.57 7.31 -30.75
CA ALA A 271 1.25 6.80 -32.08
C ALA A 271 -0.20 6.32 -32.19
N LEU A 272 -0.80 5.81 -31.10
CA LEU A 272 -2.23 5.45 -31.04
C LEU A 272 -3.12 6.71 -31.05
N VAL A 273 -2.86 7.68 -30.17
CA VAL A 273 -3.60 8.96 -30.08
C VAL A 273 -3.59 9.69 -31.42
N ARG A 274 -2.42 9.79 -32.09
CA ARG A 274 -2.30 10.38 -33.43
C ARG A 274 -3.11 9.65 -34.50
N ARG A 275 -3.23 8.31 -34.43
CA ARG A 275 -4.09 7.53 -35.34
C ARG A 275 -5.58 7.78 -35.08
N THR A 276 -6.02 7.73 -33.83
CA THR A 276 -7.41 8.02 -33.43
C THR A 276 -7.81 9.42 -33.88
N ARG A 277 -7.00 10.44 -33.54
CA ARG A 277 -7.25 11.84 -33.93
C ARG A 277 -7.38 12.01 -35.45
N ALA A 278 -6.51 11.36 -36.23
CA ALA A 278 -6.52 11.43 -37.69
C ALA A 278 -7.69 10.66 -38.37
N ALA A 279 -8.42 9.83 -37.62
CA ALA A 279 -9.66 9.19 -38.09
C ALA A 279 -10.91 10.07 -37.87
N LEU A 280 -10.83 11.06 -36.97
CA LEU A 280 -11.92 11.97 -36.65
C LEU A 280 -11.96 13.16 -37.62
N SER A 281 -13.13 13.79 -37.73
CA SER A 281 -13.34 14.99 -38.55
C SER A 281 -13.46 16.23 -37.68
N ASP A 282 -13.10 17.40 -38.21
CA ASP A 282 -13.12 18.68 -37.48
C ASP A 282 -14.46 18.93 -36.73
N PRO A 283 -15.66 18.72 -37.32
CA PRO A 283 -16.95 18.91 -36.63
C PRO A 283 -17.25 17.90 -35.51
N VAL A 284 -16.37 16.91 -35.29
CA VAL A 284 -16.39 15.98 -34.16
C VAL A 284 -15.34 16.40 -33.12
N LEU A 285 -14.17 16.87 -33.56
CA LEU A 285 -13.13 17.43 -32.69
C LEU A 285 -13.56 18.74 -32.01
N ASP A 286 -14.42 19.54 -32.65
CA ASP A 286 -14.97 20.78 -32.09
C ASP A 286 -16.05 20.57 -31.00
N GLN A 287 -16.49 19.32 -30.77
CA GLN A 287 -17.52 19.00 -29.77
C GLN A 287 -16.94 18.89 -28.36
N ARG A 288 -17.76 19.15 -27.33
CA ARG A 288 -17.41 19.00 -25.91
C ARG A 288 -18.59 18.49 -25.10
N SER A 289 -18.34 17.91 -23.92
CA SER A 289 -19.36 17.59 -22.93
C SER A 289 -19.92 18.89 -22.30
N ASP A 290 -21.24 18.99 -22.12
CA ASP A 290 -21.90 20.17 -21.52
C ASP A 290 -21.80 20.19 -19.98
N VAL A 291 -20.56 20.24 -19.48
CA VAL A 291 -20.23 20.44 -18.06
C VAL A 291 -20.14 21.93 -17.77
N ALA A 292 -20.78 22.38 -16.68
CA ALA A 292 -20.69 23.77 -16.24
C ALA A 292 -19.29 24.07 -15.66
N PRO A 293 -18.70 25.24 -15.94
CA PRO A 293 -17.56 25.73 -15.17
C PRO A 293 -17.87 25.81 -13.67
N ALA A 294 -16.89 25.51 -12.84
CA ALA A 294 -16.96 25.78 -11.41
C ALA A 294 -16.73 27.27 -11.14
N ASP A 295 -17.34 27.81 -10.09
CA ASP A 295 -17.10 29.20 -9.67
C ASP A 295 -15.62 29.41 -9.31
N PRO A 296 -15.03 30.59 -9.64
CA PRO A 296 -13.65 30.91 -9.30
C PRO A 296 -13.54 31.29 -7.81
N VAL A 297 -13.52 30.27 -6.96
CA VAL A 297 -13.14 30.38 -5.54
C VAL A 297 -11.71 30.92 -5.42
N ASP A 298 -11.51 31.88 -4.51
CA ASP A 298 -10.18 32.39 -4.21
C ASP A 298 -9.36 31.29 -3.53
N PHE A 299 -8.18 30.95 -4.08
CA PHE A 299 -7.41 29.74 -3.75
C PHE A 299 -6.65 29.82 -2.41
N ALA A 300 -7.26 30.46 -1.41
CA ALA A 300 -6.70 30.65 -0.09
C ALA A 300 -6.93 29.45 0.86
N ASP A 301 -8.13 28.84 0.83
CA ASP A 301 -8.59 27.93 1.91
C ASP A 301 -9.31 26.63 1.48
N GLU A 302 -9.68 26.41 0.21
CA GLU A 302 -10.39 25.18 -0.19
C GLU A 302 -9.47 23.94 -0.31
N SER A 303 -9.12 23.38 0.85
CA SER A 303 -8.65 21.99 1.00
C SER A 303 -9.46 21.18 2.02
N GLU A 304 -10.62 21.68 2.43
CA GLU A 304 -11.62 20.97 3.25
C GLU A 304 -12.92 20.79 2.46
N SER A 305 -13.47 19.58 2.48
CA SER A 305 -14.81 19.26 1.96
C SER A 305 -15.76 19.13 3.16
N PRO A 306 -17.02 19.64 3.11
CA PRO A 306 -17.77 19.94 4.31
C PRO A 306 -18.29 18.70 5.06
N ALA A 307 -17.76 18.48 6.26
CA ALA A 307 -18.40 17.63 7.26
C ALA A 307 -19.71 18.27 7.76
N ALA A 308 -20.80 17.53 7.78
CA ALA A 308 -22.12 18.06 8.10
C ALA A 308 -22.37 18.19 9.62
N GLY A 309 -22.85 19.34 10.09
CA GLY A 309 -23.42 19.44 11.44
C GLY A 309 -23.65 20.86 11.98
N GLY A 310 -24.89 21.13 12.42
CA GLY A 310 -25.23 22.26 13.29
C GLY A 310 -25.71 23.52 12.56
N ALA A 311 -26.86 24.05 12.99
CA ALA A 311 -27.43 25.29 12.47
C ALA A 311 -27.52 26.35 13.58
N ASP A 312 -27.08 27.58 13.27
CA ASP A 312 -27.76 28.81 13.70
C ASP A 312 -27.46 29.96 12.71
N ARG A 313 -28.25 31.04 12.76
CA ARG A 313 -28.14 32.21 11.86
C ARG A 313 -28.22 33.53 12.65
N PRO A 314 -27.46 34.55 12.21
CA PRO A 314 -28.07 35.87 12.03
C PRO A 314 -27.80 36.49 10.65
N GLU A 315 -28.56 37.54 10.30
CA GLU A 315 -28.51 38.25 9.01
C GLU A 315 -27.54 39.46 9.01
N PRO A 316 -27.13 39.98 7.83
CA PRO A 316 -26.11 41.02 7.68
C PRO A 316 -26.65 42.44 7.46
N GLU A 317 -25.79 43.46 7.62
CA GLU A 317 -25.98 44.84 7.14
C GLU A 317 -24.59 45.50 6.84
N PRO A 318 -24.49 46.66 6.14
CA PRO A 318 -23.98 46.62 4.76
C PRO A 318 -22.65 47.37 4.50
N ALA A 319 -22.12 47.20 3.29
CA ALA A 319 -20.87 47.75 2.78
C ALA A 319 -20.97 49.19 2.24
N PRO A 320 -19.82 49.83 1.94
CA PRO A 320 -19.73 50.81 0.86
C PRO A 320 -18.55 50.58 -0.13
N ASP A 321 -18.89 50.75 -1.42
CA ASP A 321 -18.13 51.34 -2.53
C ASP A 321 -16.87 50.67 -3.14
N GLU A 322 -16.79 50.78 -4.47
CA GLU A 322 -15.83 50.14 -5.39
C GLU A 322 -14.68 51.08 -5.81
N GLU A 323 -13.51 50.53 -6.17
CA GLU A 323 -12.62 51.14 -7.17
C GLU A 323 -11.92 50.05 -8.01
N ASN A 324 -11.75 50.28 -9.31
CA ASN A 324 -11.30 49.30 -10.29
C ASN A 324 -9.84 49.52 -10.73
N ASP A 325 -9.04 48.45 -10.85
CA ASP A 325 -7.94 48.37 -11.84
C ASP A 325 -7.60 46.88 -12.16
N PRO A 326 -7.29 46.49 -13.42
CA PRO A 326 -7.23 45.08 -13.81
C PRO A 326 -5.79 44.52 -13.93
N ALA A 327 -5.50 43.42 -13.22
CA ALA A 327 -4.30 42.61 -13.46
C ALA A 327 -4.59 41.12 -13.19
N GLY A 328 -4.54 40.29 -14.24
CA GLY A 328 -4.64 38.83 -14.10
C GLY A 328 -3.44 38.26 -13.35
N ARG A 329 -3.69 37.31 -12.43
CA ARG A 329 -2.69 36.75 -11.49
C ARG A 329 -2.65 35.23 -11.59
N ALA A 330 -1.44 34.64 -11.56
CA ALA A 330 -1.21 33.20 -11.56
C ALA A 330 -1.22 32.61 -10.14
N VAL A 331 -1.58 31.32 -10.00
CA VAL A 331 -1.98 30.67 -8.73
C VAL A 331 -1.74 29.14 -8.76
N ALA A 332 -1.22 28.52 -7.67
CA ALA A 332 -1.39 27.06 -7.36
C ALA A 332 -0.87 26.60 -5.95
N ILE A 333 -1.71 26.56 -4.90
CA ILE A 333 -1.38 26.10 -3.51
C ILE A 333 -2.05 24.71 -3.20
N PRO A 334 -1.76 23.96 -2.10
CA PRO A 334 -1.61 22.48 -2.17
C PRO A 334 -2.59 21.60 -1.32
N ILE A 335 -2.14 20.38 -0.99
CA ILE A 335 -2.63 19.46 0.07
C ILE A 335 -1.72 19.45 1.34
N GLY A 336 -2.34 19.37 2.53
CA GLY A 336 -1.93 18.46 3.62
C GLY A 336 -1.25 19.02 4.89
N ALA A 337 -1.99 19.13 6.02
CA ALA A 337 -1.46 19.09 7.40
C ALA A 337 -2.60 18.94 8.46
N ILE A 338 -2.43 18.09 9.47
CA ILE A 338 -3.32 17.96 10.65
C ILE A 338 -2.69 18.68 11.87
N ARG A 339 -3.52 19.15 12.83
CA ARG A 339 -3.08 19.64 14.15
C ARG A 339 -3.70 18.82 15.30
N PRO A 340 -2.94 18.42 16.33
CA PRO A 340 -3.51 17.94 17.60
C PRO A 340 -4.02 19.12 18.46
N GLY A 341 -4.98 18.84 19.35
CA GLY A 341 -5.60 19.82 20.25
C GLY A 341 -4.97 19.93 21.65
N ASP A 342 -5.27 21.01 22.36
CA ASP A 342 -4.78 21.34 23.72
C ASP A 342 -5.84 21.08 24.81
N PRO A 343 -5.52 20.32 25.88
CA PRO A 343 -6.28 20.29 27.13
C PRO A 343 -5.49 20.89 28.33
N SER A 344 -5.99 21.99 28.89
CA SER A 344 -5.24 22.84 29.82
C SER A 344 -5.27 22.45 31.32
N GLY A 345 -4.32 21.62 31.78
CA GLY A 345 -3.83 21.54 33.17
C GLY A 345 -4.73 20.86 34.24
N PRO A 346 -4.38 20.87 35.57
CA PRO A 346 -3.26 21.59 36.20
C PRO A 346 -2.38 20.82 37.25
N ARG A 347 -1.11 21.27 37.40
CA ARG A 347 -0.26 21.27 38.63
C ARG A 347 -0.14 20.02 39.55
N ARG A 348 1.11 19.51 39.72
CA ARG A 348 1.90 19.72 40.97
C ARG A 348 3.42 19.47 40.80
N ALA A 349 4.22 20.02 41.71
CA ALA A 349 5.69 19.96 41.77
C ALA A 349 6.24 18.54 42.11
N GLN A 350 7.52 18.21 41.86
CA GLN A 350 8.70 18.77 42.55
C GLN A 350 10.04 18.72 41.77
N SER A 351 10.95 19.61 42.22
CA SER A 351 12.41 19.73 41.98
C SER A 351 13.21 18.42 41.95
N SER A 352 14.40 18.32 41.33
CA SER A 352 15.58 19.23 41.42
C SER A 352 16.50 19.19 40.17
N ARG A 353 16.89 20.34 39.58
CA ARG A 353 18.11 21.17 39.84
C ARG A 353 19.45 20.44 39.55
N THR A 354 20.13 20.76 38.43
CA THR A 354 21.23 21.77 38.23
C THR A 354 22.56 21.40 38.89
N ALA A 355 23.75 21.68 38.33
CA ALA A 355 24.16 22.58 37.22
C ALA A 355 25.45 22.01 36.53
N ASP A 356 25.69 22.20 35.23
CA ASP A 356 26.28 23.37 34.55
C ASP A 356 27.78 23.64 34.83
N ALA A 357 28.62 23.56 33.79
CA ALA A 357 29.96 24.17 33.70
C ALA A 357 30.57 24.04 32.27
N SER A 358 30.31 25.02 31.40
CA SER A 358 31.19 25.42 30.28
C SER A 358 31.72 26.84 30.60
N PRO A 359 32.77 27.43 29.94
CA PRO A 359 32.86 27.60 28.47
C PRO A 359 34.28 27.76 27.84
N ALA A 360 34.30 28.10 26.53
CA ALA A 360 35.32 28.91 25.81
C ALA A 360 36.73 28.28 25.53
N SER A 361 37.57 28.74 24.58
CA SER A 361 37.47 29.55 23.33
C SER A 361 38.91 29.76 22.78
N ALA A 362 39.29 29.80 21.49
CA ALA A 362 38.72 29.38 20.20
C ALA A 362 39.84 29.53 19.11
N ALA A 363 39.47 29.74 17.83
CA ALA A 363 40.26 30.17 16.65
C ALA A 363 40.92 29.09 15.73
N SER A 364 40.46 29.11 14.47
CA SER A 364 41.05 28.49 13.26
C SER A 364 42.11 29.46 12.62
N PRO A 365 42.80 29.20 11.47
CA PRO A 365 42.27 28.68 10.19
C PRO A 365 43.18 27.81 9.26
N ALA A 366 42.56 27.20 8.24
CA ALA A 366 43.13 26.71 6.96
C ALA A 366 44.19 25.56 6.99
N GLY A 367 44.36 24.75 5.92
CA GLY A 367 43.52 24.59 4.73
C GLY A 367 44.21 23.95 3.52
N ALA A 368 43.54 22.94 2.92
CA ALA A 368 43.61 22.48 1.51
C ALA A 368 44.91 21.87 0.89
N THR A 369 44.70 20.74 0.19
CA THR A 369 45.39 20.26 -1.04
C THR A 369 46.87 19.81 -1.00
N GLY A 370 47.23 18.94 -1.95
CA GLY A 370 48.60 18.46 -2.21
C GLY A 370 48.93 18.45 -3.72
N ALA A 371 50.12 17.94 -4.07
CA ALA A 371 50.83 18.08 -5.36
C ALA A 371 51.24 19.56 -5.69
N ASP A 372 52.44 19.89 -6.14
CA ASP A 372 53.47 19.09 -6.85
C ASP A 372 54.91 19.61 -6.58
N GLY A 373 55.90 18.72 -6.72
CA GLY A 373 57.20 19.04 -7.37
C GLY A 373 58.37 19.73 -6.61
N TYR A 374 59.56 19.11 -6.78
CA TYR A 374 60.92 19.69 -6.81
C TYR A 374 61.77 19.76 -5.51
N VAL A 375 63.10 19.76 -5.72
CA VAL A 375 64.22 19.43 -4.79
C VAL A 375 65.34 20.47 -5.10
N PRO A 376 66.19 21.02 -4.18
CA PRO A 376 66.97 20.21 -3.23
C PRO A 376 67.57 20.83 -1.92
N ALA A 377 68.13 19.92 -1.10
CA ALA A 377 69.40 20.02 -0.34
C ALA A 377 69.53 20.72 1.05
N HIS A 378 70.22 19.98 1.93
CA HIS A 378 71.11 20.38 3.04
C HIS A 378 70.58 20.85 4.43
N ALA A 379 70.39 19.83 5.30
CA ALA A 379 71.31 19.49 6.42
C ALA A 379 71.12 20.05 7.85
N ARG A 380 71.09 19.07 8.79
CA ARG A 380 71.68 18.97 10.16
C ARG A 380 70.77 18.97 11.42
N THR A 381 71.18 18.03 12.30
CA THR A 381 71.10 17.95 13.78
C THR A 381 69.82 17.47 14.50
N SER A 382 70.04 16.43 15.33
CA SER A 382 69.16 15.65 16.22
C SER A 382 69.27 16.16 17.70
N PRO A 383 68.93 15.42 18.80
CA PRO A 383 68.18 14.14 19.01
C PRO A 383 67.18 14.21 20.24
N THR A 384 66.84 13.04 20.86
CA THR A 384 66.58 12.86 22.33
C THR A 384 65.14 13.16 22.85
N THR A 385 64.40 12.31 23.60
CA THR A 385 64.67 10.93 24.12
C THR A 385 63.43 10.15 24.65
N THR A 386 63.46 8.82 24.47
CA THR A 386 63.16 7.68 25.40
C THR A 386 61.99 7.70 26.42
N GLY A 387 61.25 6.57 26.52
CA GLY A 387 60.53 6.18 27.76
C GLY A 387 59.60 4.94 27.65
N GLY A 388 60.09 3.76 28.07
CA GLY A 388 59.32 2.48 28.05
C GLY A 388 58.83 1.95 29.42
N PRO A 389 58.79 0.63 29.68
CA PRO A 389 57.51 -0.10 29.72
C PRO A 389 57.29 -0.98 30.99
N ALA A 390 56.11 -1.62 31.12
CA ALA A 390 55.84 -2.69 32.11
C ALA A 390 54.70 -3.65 31.71
N ARG A 391 54.81 -4.94 32.09
CA ARG A 391 53.80 -6.03 31.98
C ARG A 391 53.85 -6.92 33.26
N PRO A 392 53.15 -8.06 33.31
CA PRO A 392 51.99 -8.37 34.17
C PRO A 392 52.37 -8.93 35.58
N PRO A 393 51.39 -9.40 36.41
CA PRO A 393 51.13 -10.86 36.42
C PRO A 393 49.69 -11.30 36.79
N ALA A 394 49.46 -12.62 36.73
CA ALA A 394 48.32 -13.37 37.31
C ALA A 394 48.87 -14.69 37.94
N PRO A 395 48.10 -15.72 38.37
CA PRO A 395 46.71 -15.80 38.85
C PRO A 395 46.57 -16.51 40.24
N ARG A 396 45.34 -16.65 40.78
CA ARG A 396 44.81 -17.59 41.84
C ARG A 396 43.36 -17.17 42.20
N GLY A 397 42.42 -18.00 42.68
CA GLY A 397 42.35 -19.45 42.87
C GLY A 397 41.55 -19.91 44.12
N ALA A 398 40.64 -20.90 43.95
CA ALA A 398 39.99 -21.79 44.96
C ALA A 398 38.55 -21.50 45.53
N ASP A 399 37.71 -22.54 45.40
CA ASP A 399 36.72 -23.17 46.31
C ASP A 399 35.71 -22.39 47.21
N THR A 400 34.41 -22.57 46.94
CA THR A 400 33.39 -23.32 47.75
C THR A 400 32.23 -23.75 46.82
N ARG A 401 31.63 -24.96 46.76
CA ARG A 401 31.48 -26.20 47.58
C ARG A 401 30.21 -26.25 48.44
N GLY A 402 29.20 -27.05 48.00
CA GLY A 402 27.92 -27.24 48.70
C GLY A 402 26.88 -28.14 48.01
N SER A 403 27.18 -29.44 47.94
CA SER A 403 26.30 -30.61 48.23
C SER A 403 24.85 -30.75 47.66
N ASP A 404 24.69 -31.78 46.82
CA ASP A 404 23.83 -32.99 46.99
C ASP A 404 22.31 -32.86 47.26
N THR A 405 21.41 -33.69 46.72
CA THR A 405 21.46 -35.12 46.30
C THR A 405 20.80 -35.39 44.93
N GLN A 406 21.38 -36.18 44.02
CA GLN A 406 21.25 -37.67 43.89
C GLN A 406 19.78 -38.12 43.59
N THR A 407 19.46 -38.73 42.44
CA THR A 407 19.81 -40.14 42.12
C THR A 407 19.76 -40.47 40.61
N ARG A 408 20.71 -41.28 40.14
CA ARG A 408 20.83 -41.94 38.79
C ARG A 408 20.56 -43.46 38.97
N PRO A 409 20.37 -44.35 37.94
CA PRO A 409 21.30 -44.51 36.80
C PRO A 409 20.85 -45.22 35.47
N ARG A 410 21.24 -44.62 34.32
CA ARG A 410 21.87 -45.29 33.14
C ARG A 410 21.00 -46.36 32.37
N PRO A 411 21.51 -47.08 31.34
CA PRO A 411 21.58 -46.53 29.98
C PRO A 411 21.24 -47.52 28.82
N ALA A 412 21.06 -47.01 27.60
CA ALA A 412 21.42 -47.70 26.35
C ALA A 412 21.58 -46.68 25.20
N GLY A 413 22.28 -47.07 24.14
CA GLY A 413 22.65 -46.22 23.01
C GLY A 413 22.00 -46.63 21.67
N PRO A 414 22.69 -46.42 20.53
CA PRO A 414 22.07 -45.90 19.31
C PRO A 414 21.74 -46.94 18.24
N GLY A 415 20.90 -46.55 17.26
CA GLY A 415 20.61 -47.37 16.08
C GLY A 415 19.94 -46.60 14.93
N THR A 416 20.66 -46.46 13.82
CA THR A 416 20.16 -46.00 12.50
C THR A 416 19.61 -47.18 11.69
N PHE A 417 18.47 -47.02 10.99
CA PHE A 417 18.05 -47.71 9.75
C PHE A 417 16.70 -47.09 9.31
N GLN A 418 16.38 -46.67 8.08
CA GLN A 418 16.67 -47.08 6.68
C GLN A 418 15.62 -48.03 6.06
N GLY A 419 14.97 -47.56 4.98
CA GLY A 419 14.32 -48.36 3.92
C GLY A 419 12.85 -48.78 4.16
N HIS A 420 12.02 -48.97 3.14
CA HIS A 420 12.19 -48.70 1.69
C HIS A 420 10.84 -48.66 0.96
N ASP A 421 10.87 -48.23 -0.30
CA ASP A 421 9.77 -48.18 -1.26
C ASP A 421 9.16 -49.55 -1.61
N THR A 422 7.88 -49.56 -2.02
CA THR A 422 7.40 -50.30 -3.21
C THR A 422 6.03 -49.78 -3.67
N ALA A 423 5.93 -49.38 -4.94
CA ALA A 423 4.69 -49.38 -5.74
C ALA A 423 4.70 -50.63 -6.67
N PRO A 424 3.77 -50.83 -7.65
CA PRO A 424 2.47 -50.20 -7.92
C PRO A 424 1.35 -51.29 -8.02
N ILE A 425 0.22 -51.04 -8.73
CA ILE A 425 -0.33 -51.91 -9.82
C ILE A 425 -1.72 -51.44 -10.35
N ASP A 426 -1.80 -51.35 -11.69
CA ASP A 426 -2.91 -51.46 -12.67
C ASP A 426 -4.35 -50.89 -12.52
N ALA A 427 -4.89 -50.55 -13.70
CA ALA A 427 -6.29 -50.24 -14.04
C ALA A 427 -7.03 -51.55 -14.50
N PRO A 428 -8.11 -51.61 -15.34
CA PRO A 428 -8.81 -50.57 -16.14
C PRO A 428 -10.36 -50.61 -16.21
N GLY A 429 -10.96 -49.54 -16.76
CA GLY A 429 -11.84 -49.68 -17.93
C GLY A 429 -13.39 -49.74 -17.80
N LEU A 430 -14.02 -48.60 -18.12
CA LEU A 430 -15.17 -48.45 -19.06
C LEU A 430 -16.64 -48.78 -18.69
N THR A 431 -17.52 -47.92 -19.24
CA THR A 431 -18.90 -48.14 -19.75
C THR A 431 -20.14 -48.01 -18.82
N ARG A 432 -21.35 -48.16 -19.41
CA ARG A 432 -22.48 -47.21 -19.28
C ARG A 432 -23.85 -47.91 -19.26
N ALA A 433 -24.69 -47.53 -18.27
CA ALA A 433 -26.17 -47.60 -18.23
C ALA A 433 -26.92 -48.95 -18.15
N SER A 434 -28.18 -48.84 -17.65
CA SER A 434 -29.39 -49.64 -17.98
C SER A 434 -29.86 -50.83 -17.09
N THR A 435 -31.12 -50.70 -16.60
CA THR A 435 -32.22 -51.70 -16.77
C THR A 435 -32.45 -52.86 -15.76
N THR A 436 -33.40 -52.64 -14.82
CA THR A 436 -34.70 -53.39 -14.66
C THR A 436 -34.84 -54.73 -13.88
N ALA A 437 -35.94 -54.80 -13.09
CA ALA A 437 -36.70 -55.97 -12.56
C ALA A 437 -36.06 -56.82 -11.42
N ASP A 438 -36.78 -57.64 -10.62
CA ASP A 438 -38.25 -57.95 -10.54
C ASP A 438 -38.72 -58.29 -9.08
N ILE A 439 -40.02 -58.59 -8.89
CA ILE A 439 -40.71 -58.89 -7.62
C ILE A 439 -41.01 -60.41 -7.50
N PRO A 440 -40.83 -61.09 -6.34
CA PRO A 440 -41.95 -61.86 -5.76
C PRO A 440 -41.96 -62.11 -4.21
N ARG A 441 -42.92 -61.47 -3.50
CA ARG A 441 -44.09 -62.12 -2.80
C ARG A 441 -43.94 -63.15 -1.64
N VAL A 442 -44.80 -62.97 -0.59
CA VAL A 442 -45.45 -63.95 0.35
C VAL A 442 -44.94 -64.08 1.82
N GLY A 443 -45.87 -63.94 2.79
CA GLY A 443 -45.85 -64.55 4.15
C GLY A 443 -45.35 -63.68 5.32
N THR A 444 -45.76 -63.82 6.60
CA THR A 444 -46.83 -64.62 7.26
C THR A 444 -47.21 -63.97 8.64
N ALA A 445 -48.36 -64.29 9.25
CA ALA A 445 -48.78 -63.82 10.61
C ALA A 445 -48.47 -64.85 11.73
N PRO A 446 -48.65 -64.57 13.06
CA PRO A 446 -50.00 -64.69 13.70
C PRO A 446 -50.28 -63.91 15.04
N ALA A 447 -51.54 -64.06 15.54
CA ALA A 447 -52.02 -64.02 16.95
C ALA A 447 -52.38 -62.69 17.68
N GLY A 448 -53.40 -62.77 18.57
CA GLY A 448 -53.95 -61.72 19.50
C GLY A 448 -53.89 -62.17 20.98
N PRO A 449 -54.80 -61.80 21.94
CA PRO A 449 -56.20 -61.30 21.84
C PRO A 449 -56.57 -60.06 22.76
N ARG A 450 -57.64 -59.26 22.51
CA ARG A 450 -59.06 -59.22 23.08
C ARG A 450 -59.23 -59.21 24.63
N PRO A 451 -60.38 -58.78 25.23
CA PRO A 451 -61.68 -58.25 24.72
C PRO A 451 -62.08 -56.86 25.35
N GLY A 452 -63.29 -56.26 25.21
CA GLY A 452 -64.56 -56.63 24.56
C GLY A 452 -65.66 -55.54 24.58
N SER A 453 -66.83 -55.81 23.95
CA SER A 453 -68.01 -54.92 23.75
C SER A 453 -69.17 -55.23 24.73
N PRO A 454 -70.51 -54.95 24.53
CA PRO A 454 -71.39 -54.84 23.32
C PRO A 454 -72.15 -53.47 23.25
N ARG A 455 -73.22 -53.16 22.49
CA ARG A 455 -74.22 -53.81 21.56
C ARG A 455 -74.36 -52.95 20.27
N SER A 456 -75.06 -53.24 19.15
CA SER A 456 -76.35 -53.92 18.79
C SER A 456 -77.62 -53.08 19.04
N GLY A 457 -78.56 -52.86 18.11
CA GLY A 457 -78.75 -53.22 16.69
C GLY A 457 -79.78 -52.24 16.04
N ASP A 458 -80.37 -52.40 14.86
CA ASP A 458 -80.32 -53.42 13.80
C ASP A 458 -80.66 -52.78 12.43
N THR A 459 -80.42 -53.50 11.32
CA THR A 459 -80.76 -53.06 9.95
C THR A 459 -82.05 -53.72 9.44
N GLN A 460 -82.91 -52.98 8.73
CA GLN A 460 -83.87 -53.57 7.78
C GLN A 460 -84.31 -52.60 6.67
N ALA A 461 -84.83 -53.14 5.57
CA ALA A 461 -85.03 -52.44 4.30
C ALA A 461 -86.49 -52.35 3.83
N ILE A 462 -86.69 -51.60 2.73
CA ILE A 462 -87.96 -51.19 2.09
C ILE A 462 -88.86 -52.38 1.69
N PRO A 463 -90.20 -52.26 1.82
CA PRO A 463 -91.03 -52.53 0.63
C PRO A 463 -92.30 -51.65 0.42
N ALA A 464 -92.51 -51.28 -0.85
CA ALA A 464 -93.76 -51.26 -1.65
C ALA A 464 -95.16 -50.84 -1.10
N SER A 465 -95.71 -49.80 -1.78
CA SER A 465 -97.02 -49.81 -2.51
C SER A 465 -98.41 -49.65 -1.81
N ALA A 466 -99.22 -48.72 -2.38
CA ALA A 466 -100.69 -48.71 -2.49
C ALA A 466 -101.59 -48.60 -1.21
N ALA A 467 -102.79 -47.97 -1.23
CA ALA A 467 -103.40 -47.01 -2.16
C ALA A 467 -104.63 -46.28 -1.53
N GLY A 468 -104.87 -45.02 -1.95
CA GLY A 468 -106.15 -44.29 -1.80
C GLY A 468 -106.51 -43.75 -0.41
N GLY A 469 -107.25 -42.63 -0.25
CA GLY A 469 -107.68 -41.62 -1.22
C GLY A 469 -108.53 -40.53 -0.55
N GLY A 470 -108.24 -39.23 -0.77
CA GLY A 470 -108.93 -38.14 -0.06
C GLY A 470 -108.81 -36.77 -0.75
N ARG A 471 -109.95 -36.17 -1.14
CA ARG A 471 -110.02 -34.98 -2.02
C ARG A 471 -109.78 -33.63 -1.33
N ARG A 472 -109.20 -32.69 -2.09
CA ARG A 472 -109.31 -31.19 -1.99
C ARG A 472 -108.68 -30.47 -0.78
N ARG A 473 -107.58 -29.75 -1.04
CA ARG A 473 -107.59 -28.26 -1.18
C ARG A 473 -106.29 -27.70 -1.78
N ARG A 474 -106.27 -27.50 -3.11
CA ARG A 474 -105.25 -26.67 -3.78
C ARG A 474 -105.42 -25.20 -3.33
N ARG A 475 -104.42 -24.62 -2.66
CA ARG A 475 -104.01 -23.19 -2.72
C ARG A 475 -102.85 -22.83 -1.76
N ARG A 476 -102.74 -23.45 -0.58
CA ARG A 476 -101.63 -23.14 0.37
C ARG A 476 -100.27 -23.78 0.03
N ARG A 477 -100.25 -24.94 -0.67
CA ARG A 477 -98.98 -25.59 -1.06
C ARG A 477 -98.13 -24.76 -2.03
N GLY A 478 -98.73 -23.93 -2.88
CA GLY A 478 -97.98 -23.05 -3.79
C GLY A 478 -97.14 -22.02 -3.02
N LEU A 479 -97.72 -21.37 -2.01
CA LEU A 479 -97.02 -20.44 -1.13
C LEU A 479 -95.94 -21.12 -0.28
N LEU A 480 -96.20 -22.32 0.26
CA LEU A 480 -95.20 -23.06 1.05
C LEU A 480 -94.03 -23.57 0.19
N VAL A 481 -94.28 -24.03 -1.04
CA VAL A 481 -93.20 -24.41 -1.97
C VAL A 481 -92.45 -23.17 -2.48
N ALA A 482 -93.14 -22.07 -2.78
CA ALA A 482 -92.47 -20.82 -3.17
C ALA A 482 -91.63 -20.24 -2.03
N ALA A 483 -92.10 -20.30 -0.77
CA ALA A 483 -91.32 -19.90 0.40
C ALA A 483 -90.13 -20.83 0.65
N LEU A 484 -90.30 -22.15 0.51
CA LEU A 484 -89.19 -23.11 0.62
C LEU A 484 -88.15 -22.90 -0.48
N VAL A 485 -88.57 -22.64 -1.72
CA VAL A 485 -87.68 -22.29 -2.83
C VAL A 485 -87.01 -20.93 -2.62
N ALA A 486 -87.71 -19.92 -2.10
CA ALA A 486 -87.11 -18.64 -1.76
C ALA A 486 -86.08 -18.76 -0.62
N VAL A 487 -86.35 -19.59 0.40
CA VAL A 487 -85.37 -19.90 1.46
C VAL A 487 -84.20 -20.71 0.91
N LEU A 488 -84.43 -21.69 0.03
CA LEU A 488 -83.33 -22.42 -0.63
C LEU A 488 -82.54 -21.55 -1.61
N LEU A 489 -83.14 -20.52 -2.20
CA LEU A 489 -82.44 -19.52 -3.01
C LEU A 489 -81.71 -18.48 -2.14
N LEU A 490 -82.19 -18.16 -0.93
CA LEU A 490 -81.48 -17.27 0.01
C LEU A 490 -80.34 -18.00 0.73
N VAL A 491 -80.53 -19.27 1.10
CA VAL A 491 -79.46 -20.15 1.61
C VAL A 491 -78.48 -20.50 0.48
N GLY A 492 -78.98 -20.73 -0.74
CA GLY A 492 -78.16 -20.94 -1.93
C GLY A 492 -77.35 -19.70 -2.30
N ALA A 493 -77.95 -18.51 -2.31
CA ALA A 493 -77.26 -17.24 -2.55
C ALA A 493 -76.33 -16.87 -1.39
N GLY A 494 -76.69 -17.19 -0.14
CA GLY A 494 -75.81 -17.01 1.02
C GLY A 494 -74.59 -17.93 0.99
N ALA A 495 -74.78 -19.21 0.66
CA ALA A 495 -73.69 -20.16 0.48
C ALA A 495 -72.83 -19.81 -0.75
N TRP A 496 -73.45 -19.35 -1.84
CA TRP A 496 -72.74 -18.83 -3.02
C TRP A 496 -71.96 -17.55 -2.68
N ALA A 497 -72.52 -16.63 -1.90
CA ALA A 497 -71.82 -15.42 -1.44
C ALA A 497 -70.65 -15.74 -0.50
N LEU A 498 -70.77 -16.76 0.36
CA LEU A 498 -69.70 -17.21 1.25
C LEU A 498 -68.60 -18.03 0.55
N MET A 499 -68.88 -18.65 -0.60
CA MET A 499 -67.99 -19.61 -1.25
C MET A 499 -67.43 -19.14 -2.61
N TRP A 500 -68.13 -18.25 -3.31
CA TRP A 500 -67.79 -17.70 -4.63
C TRP A 500 -68.30 -16.25 -4.86
N GLY A 501 -68.58 -15.49 -3.81
CA GLY A 501 -69.06 -14.11 -3.89
C GLY A 501 -68.44 -13.20 -2.84
N PRO A 502 -68.99 -11.99 -2.61
CA PRO A 502 -68.32 -10.90 -1.86
C PRO A 502 -68.25 -11.10 -0.33
N LEU A 503 -68.39 -12.33 0.17
CA LEU A 503 -68.10 -12.72 1.57
C LEU A 503 -67.08 -13.87 1.66
N ALA A 504 -66.64 -14.41 0.53
CA ALA A 504 -65.48 -15.30 0.43
C ALA A 504 -64.20 -14.46 0.57
N GLY A 505 -63.27 -14.89 1.42
CA GLY A 505 -62.00 -14.18 1.62
C GLY A 505 -61.09 -14.24 0.39
N GLN A 506 -60.48 -13.10 0.06
CA GLN A 506 -59.53 -12.95 -1.05
C GLN A 506 -58.29 -13.82 -0.76
N THR A 507 -57.71 -14.42 -1.81
CA THR A 507 -56.48 -15.23 -1.68
C THR A 507 -55.29 -14.32 -1.98
N VAL A 508 -54.31 -14.24 -1.07
CA VAL A 508 -53.09 -13.44 -1.26
C VAL A 508 -52.29 -14.03 -2.44
N PRO A 509 -52.00 -13.26 -3.52
CA PRO A 509 -51.12 -13.70 -4.60
C PRO A 509 -49.72 -14.04 -4.08
N ASP A 510 -49.04 -14.95 -4.77
CA ASP A 510 -47.60 -15.11 -4.57
C ASP A 510 -46.85 -14.01 -5.33
N VAL A 511 -46.02 -13.29 -4.59
CA VAL A 511 -45.16 -12.20 -5.07
C VAL A 511 -43.73 -12.33 -4.53
N THR A 512 -43.40 -13.46 -3.89
CA THR A 512 -42.05 -13.70 -3.35
C THR A 512 -41.01 -13.70 -4.46
N GLY A 513 -39.82 -13.16 -4.18
CA GLY A 513 -38.72 -13.01 -5.15
C GLY A 513 -38.99 -12.06 -6.33
N ARG A 514 -40.14 -11.35 -6.37
CA ARG A 514 -40.42 -10.31 -7.38
C ARG A 514 -40.01 -8.92 -6.88
N PRO A 515 -39.74 -7.96 -7.79
CA PRO A 515 -39.48 -6.58 -7.41
C PRO A 515 -40.66 -5.99 -6.62
N SER A 516 -40.37 -5.19 -5.61
CA SER A 516 -41.37 -4.60 -4.71
C SER A 516 -42.45 -3.79 -5.43
N ALA A 517 -42.10 -3.02 -6.47
CA ALA A 517 -43.08 -2.32 -7.32
C ALA A 517 -44.02 -3.29 -8.05
N ASP A 518 -43.45 -4.29 -8.74
CA ASP A 518 -44.17 -5.38 -9.42
C ASP A 518 -45.12 -6.15 -8.47
N ALA A 519 -44.69 -6.34 -7.22
CA ALA A 519 -45.44 -6.99 -6.15
C ALA A 519 -46.59 -6.11 -5.63
N ILE A 520 -46.34 -4.83 -5.37
CA ILE A 520 -47.34 -3.82 -4.98
C ILE A 520 -48.42 -3.71 -6.05
N ASP A 521 -48.05 -3.51 -7.32
CA ASP A 521 -48.99 -3.46 -8.46
C ASP A 521 -49.85 -4.73 -8.55
N THR A 522 -49.27 -5.90 -8.24
CA THR A 522 -49.98 -7.19 -8.25
C THR A 522 -50.94 -7.32 -7.06
N LEU A 523 -50.59 -6.80 -5.87
CA LEU A 523 -51.42 -6.82 -4.67
C LEU A 523 -52.57 -5.79 -4.76
N GLU A 524 -52.31 -4.57 -5.23
CA GLU A 524 -53.33 -3.56 -5.49
C GLU A 524 -54.30 -4.01 -6.60
N SER A 525 -53.80 -4.58 -7.69
CA SER A 525 -54.64 -5.20 -8.74
C SER A 525 -55.45 -6.39 -8.21
N ALA A 526 -55.00 -7.02 -7.13
CA ALA A 526 -55.71 -8.07 -6.41
C ALA A 526 -56.57 -7.54 -5.25
N GLY A 527 -56.76 -6.22 -5.11
CA GLY A 527 -57.66 -5.60 -4.14
C GLY A 527 -57.15 -5.56 -2.70
N PHE A 528 -55.83 -5.59 -2.51
CA PHE A 528 -55.17 -5.45 -1.21
C PHE A 528 -54.49 -4.07 -1.07
N THR A 529 -54.27 -3.65 0.18
CA THR A 529 -53.47 -2.48 0.56
C THR A 529 -52.11 -2.97 1.06
N PRO A 530 -51.04 -2.90 0.25
CA PRO A 530 -49.71 -3.34 0.67
C PRO A 530 -49.01 -2.30 1.58
N GLU A 531 -48.61 -2.71 2.77
CA GLU A 531 -47.76 -1.93 3.68
C GLU A 531 -46.30 -2.42 3.59
N PRO A 532 -45.39 -1.70 2.90
CA PRO A 532 -44.00 -2.11 2.77
C PRO A 532 -43.23 -1.94 4.09
N THR A 533 -42.58 -3.03 4.51
CA THR A 533 -41.63 -3.10 5.64
C THR A 533 -40.30 -3.64 5.11
N GLN A 534 -39.17 -3.33 5.75
CA GLN A 534 -37.84 -3.69 5.27
C GLN A 534 -37.15 -4.68 6.22
N ALA A 535 -36.36 -5.61 5.66
CA ALA A 535 -35.49 -6.53 6.39
C ALA A 535 -34.30 -6.97 5.51
N TYR A 536 -33.22 -7.44 6.11
CA TYR A 536 -32.11 -8.09 5.39
C TYR A 536 -32.45 -9.54 5.04
N SER A 537 -31.85 -10.07 3.97
CA SER A 537 -31.97 -11.47 3.54
C SER A 537 -30.87 -11.84 2.54
N ASP A 538 -30.19 -12.95 2.81
CA ASP A 538 -29.08 -13.44 1.98
C ASP A 538 -29.56 -14.13 0.70
N ASP A 539 -30.71 -14.80 0.75
CA ASP A 539 -31.33 -15.51 -0.38
C ASP A 539 -32.05 -14.57 -1.37
N VAL A 540 -32.38 -13.33 -0.98
CA VAL A 540 -33.29 -12.45 -1.71
C VAL A 540 -32.62 -11.11 -2.02
N ALA A 541 -32.28 -10.89 -3.29
CA ALA A 541 -31.65 -9.65 -3.76
C ALA A 541 -32.47 -8.39 -3.39
N GLU A 542 -31.76 -7.29 -3.13
CA GLU A 542 -32.29 -5.99 -2.71
C GLU A 542 -33.50 -5.52 -3.57
N GLY A 543 -34.49 -4.93 -2.90
CA GLY A 543 -35.69 -4.38 -3.54
C GLY A 543 -36.74 -5.42 -3.95
N ASN A 544 -36.46 -6.72 -3.83
CA ASN A 544 -37.43 -7.80 -4.04
C ASN A 544 -38.16 -8.17 -2.74
N VAL A 545 -39.32 -8.82 -2.85
CA VAL A 545 -40.12 -9.26 -1.69
C VAL A 545 -39.57 -10.57 -1.12
N ILE A 546 -39.20 -10.54 0.17
CA ILE A 546 -38.85 -11.71 0.98
C ILE A 546 -40.11 -12.51 1.30
N SER A 547 -41.12 -11.85 1.88
CA SER A 547 -42.35 -12.50 2.33
C SER A 547 -43.54 -11.53 2.43
N THR A 548 -44.74 -12.07 2.57
CA THR A 548 -45.96 -11.31 2.89
C THR A 548 -46.59 -11.81 4.18
N THR A 549 -47.24 -10.93 4.93
CA THR A 549 -48.09 -11.27 6.07
C THR A 549 -49.50 -10.75 5.84
N PRO A 550 -50.53 -11.62 5.70
CA PRO A 550 -50.45 -13.09 5.68
C PRO A 550 -49.71 -13.67 4.48
N GLU A 551 -49.18 -14.89 4.65
CA GLU A 551 -48.39 -15.62 3.65
C GLU A 551 -49.14 -15.83 2.32
N ALA A 552 -48.39 -15.89 1.21
CA ALA A 552 -48.90 -16.21 -0.12
C ALA A 552 -49.80 -17.45 -0.12
N GLY A 553 -50.90 -17.40 -0.88
CA GLY A 553 -51.92 -18.45 -0.92
C GLY A 553 -52.88 -18.49 0.28
N THR A 554 -52.63 -17.71 1.34
CA THR A 554 -53.58 -17.57 2.47
C THR A 554 -54.87 -16.90 2.00
N ARG A 555 -56.02 -17.37 2.51
CA ARG A 555 -57.30 -16.66 2.35
C ARG A 555 -57.55 -15.75 3.55
N THR A 556 -57.51 -14.44 3.33
CA THR A 556 -57.72 -13.42 4.35
C THR A 556 -59.03 -12.66 4.12
N ARG A 557 -59.42 -11.86 5.12
CA ARG A 557 -60.44 -10.80 5.00
C ARG A 557 -59.87 -9.41 5.37
N SER A 558 -58.56 -9.35 5.66
CA SER A 558 -57.83 -8.09 5.73
C SER A 558 -57.62 -7.60 4.30
N GLU A 559 -57.86 -6.32 4.07
CA GLU A 559 -57.38 -5.65 2.86
C GLU A 559 -55.90 -5.30 3.03
N ASP A 560 -55.46 -4.99 4.26
CA ASP A 560 -54.09 -4.69 4.63
C ASP A 560 -53.20 -5.96 4.59
N ILE A 561 -52.06 -5.87 3.90
CA ILE A 561 -51.03 -6.92 3.76
C ILE A 561 -49.66 -6.31 4.03
N THR A 562 -48.93 -6.77 5.03
CA THR A 562 -47.53 -6.35 5.22
C THR A 562 -46.64 -7.05 4.19
N VAL A 563 -45.84 -6.29 3.45
CA VAL A 563 -44.90 -6.78 2.43
C VAL A 563 -43.49 -6.56 2.93
N VAL A 564 -42.74 -7.63 3.18
CA VAL A 564 -41.35 -7.55 3.64
C VAL A 564 -40.42 -7.51 2.43
N VAL A 565 -39.77 -6.37 2.21
CA VAL A 565 -38.85 -6.11 1.11
C VAL A 565 -37.41 -6.27 1.58
N SER A 566 -36.58 -6.90 0.75
CA SER A 566 -35.16 -7.11 1.05
C SER A 566 -34.35 -5.83 0.94
N GLN A 567 -33.49 -5.59 1.94
CA GLN A 567 -32.38 -4.64 1.90
C GLN A 567 -31.07 -5.30 1.40
N GLY A 568 -31.14 -6.55 0.90
CA GLY A 568 -29.98 -7.38 0.59
C GLY A 568 -29.40 -8.04 1.84
N VAL A 569 -28.15 -8.50 1.71
CA VAL A 569 -27.34 -9.11 2.77
C VAL A 569 -27.05 -8.07 3.87
N GLU A 570 -27.09 -8.44 5.16
CA GLU A 570 -26.63 -7.52 6.22
C GLU A 570 -25.10 -7.37 6.15
N ILE A 571 -24.64 -6.20 5.71
CA ILE A 571 -23.23 -5.83 5.68
C ILE A 571 -22.82 -5.26 7.04
N LEU A 572 -21.76 -5.81 7.62
CA LEU A 572 -21.19 -5.41 8.90
C LEU A 572 -19.77 -4.87 8.69
N VAL A 573 -19.30 -4.05 9.64
CA VAL A 573 -17.92 -3.54 9.60
C VAL A 573 -17.04 -4.47 10.42
N VAL A 574 -15.94 -4.96 9.82
CA VAL A 574 -14.93 -5.77 10.52
C VAL A 574 -14.31 -4.91 11.63
N PRO A 575 -14.27 -5.37 12.90
CA PRO A 575 -13.61 -4.61 13.96
C PRO A 575 -12.10 -4.55 13.73
N ASP A 576 -11.48 -3.44 14.13
CA ASP A 576 -10.02 -3.37 14.23
C ASP A 576 -9.56 -4.17 15.46
N VAL A 577 -8.73 -5.18 15.23
CA VAL A 577 -8.24 -6.15 16.22
C VAL A 577 -6.73 -6.37 16.14
N VAL A 578 -6.00 -5.51 15.42
CA VAL A 578 -4.55 -5.59 15.26
C VAL A 578 -3.86 -5.37 16.62
N GLY A 579 -2.91 -6.23 16.97
CA GLY A 579 -2.23 -6.21 18.27
C GLY A 579 -3.10 -6.66 19.46
N LEU A 580 -4.22 -7.34 19.20
CA LEU A 580 -4.91 -8.16 20.20
C LEU A 580 -4.42 -9.60 20.11
N SER A 581 -4.53 -10.38 21.20
CA SER A 581 -4.33 -11.83 21.12
C SER A 581 -5.41 -12.50 20.27
N GLU A 582 -5.11 -13.63 19.64
CA GLU A 582 -6.05 -14.42 18.82
C GLU A 582 -7.43 -14.60 19.50
N ALA A 583 -7.44 -14.88 20.81
CA ALA A 583 -8.65 -15.08 21.60
C ALA A 583 -9.47 -13.78 21.79
N GLU A 584 -8.82 -12.65 22.04
CA GLU A 584 -9.48 -11.34 22.20
C GLU A 584 -9.98 -10.80 20.85
N ALA A 585 -9.22 -11.03 19.78
CA ALA A 585 -9.63 -10.73 18.41
C ALA A 585 -10.86 -11.57 17.99
N THR A 586 -10.86 -12.87 18.30
CA THR A 586 -12.02 -13.76 18.08
C THR A 586 -13.25 -13.25 18.82
N GLU A 587 -13.14 -12.93 20.11
CA GLU A 587 -14.25 -12.37 20.90
C GLU A 587 -14.73 -11.03 20.32
N ALA A 588 -13.84 -10.17 19.81
CA ALA A 588 -14.21 -8.90 19.19
C ALA A 588 -15.00 -9.09 17.87
N VAL A 589 -14.59 -10.02 17.01
CA VAL A 589 -15.28 -10.33 15.73
C VAL A 589 -16.64 -11.00 15.99
N GLU A 590 -16.73 -11.94 16.94
CA GLU A 590 -18.02 -12.53 17.34
C GLU A 590 -18.97 -11.46 17.92
N ASN A 591 -18.48 -10.54 18.76
CA ASN A 591 -19.28 -9.42 19.28
C ASN A 591 -19.73 -8.43 18.19
N ALA A 592 -19.00 -8.32 17.08
CA ALA A 592 -19.44 -7.55 15.90
C ALA A 592 -20.60 -8.23 15.14
N ARG A 593 -20.95 -9.49 15.47
CA ARG A 593 -21.87 -10.40 14.75
C ARG A 593 -21.33 -10.93 13.42
N LEU A 594 -20.02 -10.93 13.25
CA LEU A 594 -19.33 -11.56 12.11
C LEU A 594 -18.95 -13.01 12.44
N THR A 595 -18.74 -13.82 11.40
CA THR A 595 -18.24 -15.19 11.54
C THR A 595 -16.71 -15.18 11.53
N VAL A 596 -16.05 -15.99 12.36
CA VAL A 596 -14.58 -16.16 12.34
C VAL A 596 -14.22 -17.41 11.52
N GLY A 597 -13.17 -17.31 10.70
CA GLY A 597 -12.64 -18.40 9.88
C GLY A 597 -11.66 -19.32 10.65
N GLU A 598 -10.99 -20.21 9.92
CA GLU A 598 -9.76 -20.84 10.44
C GLU A 598 -8.63 -19.78 10.40
N PRO A 599 -7.83 -19.60 11.46
CA PRO A 599 -6.75 -18.61 11.46
C PRO A 599 -5.57 -19.04 10.59
N GLU A 600 -4.91 -18.07 9.98
CA GLU A 600 -3.64 -18.21 9.27
C GLU A 600 -2.50 -17.67 10.14
N THR A 601 -1.26 -18.13 9.93
CA THR A 601 -0.08 -17.61 10.63
C THR A 601 0.97 -17.09 9.66
N GLU A 602 1.70 -16.05 10.08
CA GLU A 602 2.69 -15.32 9.27
C GLU A 602 3.82 -14.82 10.20
N TYR A 603 5.09 -14.83 9.75
CA TYR A 603 6.19 -14.23 10.53
C TYR A 603 6.16 -12.70 10.42
N HIS A 604 6.45 -12.00 11.51
CA HIS A 604 6.40 -10.54 11.55
C HIS A 604 7.39 -9.93 12.55
N ASP A 605 8.25 -9.02 12.08
CA ASP A 605 9.37 -8.47 12.87
C ASP A 605 8.98 -7.77 14.18
N THR A 606 7.82 -7.10 14.18
CA THR A 606 7.42 -6.20 15.28
C THR A 606 6.15 -6.60 16.03
N VAL A 607 5.53 -7.74 15.70
CA VAL A 607 4.29 -8.22 16.33
C VAL A 607 4.60 -9.50 17.13
N PRO A 608 4.37 -9.52 18.46
CA PRO A 608 4.63 -10.70 19.29
C PRO A 608 3.92 -11.97 18.81
N GLU A 609 4.55 -13.12 19.05
CA GLU A 609 3.96 -14.45 18.83
C GLU A 609 2.57 -14.56 19.50
N GLY A 610 1.54 -14.91 18.73
CA GLY A 610 0.15 -15.04 19.21
C GLY A 610 -0.70 -13.75 19.18
N GLU A 611 -0.15 -12.61 18.75
CA GLU A 611 -0.92 -11.39 18.46
C GLU A 611 -1.32 -11.30 16.97
N VAL A 612 -2.48 -10.70 16.69
CA VAL A 612 -3.01 -10.56 15.33
C VAL A 612 -2.29 -9.44 14.56
N ILE A 613 -1.70 -9.79 13.42
CA ILE A 613 -1.07 -8.86 12.47
C ILE A 613 -2.13 -8.09 11.69
N ARG A 614 -3.12 -8.82 11.16
CA ARG A 614 -4.17 -8.32 10.26
C ARG A 614 -5.36 -9.29 10.21
N THR A 615 -6.45 -8.86 9.59
CA THR A 615 -7.61 -9.71 9.30
C THR A 615 -7.87 -9.76 7.80
N ILE A 616 -8.60 -10.77 7.33
CA ILE A 616 -9.06 -10.85 5.93
C ILE A 616 -10.59 -10.96 5.94
N PRO A 617 -11.35 -9.92 5.53
CA PRO A 617 -10.89 -8.57 5.17
C PRO A 617 -10.31 -7.78 6.35
N ASP A 618 -9.58 -6.69 6.08
CA ASP A 618 -8.96 -5.87 7.13
C ASP A 618 -9.99 -5.16 8.04
N GLY A 619 -9.55 -4.78 9.24
CA GLY A 619 -10.31 -3.94 10.17
C GLY A 619 -10.83 -2.66 9.51
N GLY A 620 -12.11 -2.34 9.72
CA GLY A 620 -12.81 -1.22 9.11
C GLY A 620 -13.39 -1.49 7.71
N GLN A 621 -13.12 -2.65 7.09
CA GLN A 621 -13.78 -3.04 5.84
C GLN A 621 -15.23 -3.51 6.06
N ASN A 622 -16.02 -3.47 4.98
CA ASN A 622 -17.40 -3.93 4.94
C ASN A 622 -17.46 -5.42 4.53
N GLN A 623 -18.03 -6.28 5.37
CA GLN A 623 -18.11 -7.72 5.15
C GLN A 623 -19.55 -8.25 5.37
N PRO A 624 -20.06 -9.14 4.49
CA PRO A 624 -21.29 -9.90 4.74
C PRO A 624 -21.28 -10.65 6.07
N HIS A 625 -22.34 -10.54 6.88
CA HIS A 625 -22.37 -11.19 8.20
C HIS A 625 -22.19 -12.72 8.18
N GLY A 626 -22.58 -13.37 7.07
CA GLY A 626 -22.50 -14.81 6.86
C GLY A 626 -21.18 -15.31 6.27
N GLU A 627 -20.27 -14.42 5.89
CA GLU A 627 -18.94 -14.79 5.40
C GLU A 627 -17.91 -14.75 6.54
N PRO A 628 -16.90 -15.65 6.54
CA PRO A 628 -15.88 -15.69 7.57
C PRO A 628 -14.86 -14.55 7.42
N VAL A 629 -14.45 -13.98 8.55
CA VAL A 629 -13.24 -13.15 8.69
C VAL A 629 -12.10 -14.05 9.16
N VAL A 630 -11.03 -14.14 8.40
CA VAL A 630 -9.80 -14.85 8.81
C VAL A 630 -8.96 -13.93 9.68
N LEU A 631 -8.42 -14.45 10.78
CA LEU A 631 -7.40 -13.78 11.59
C LEU A 631 -6.02 -14.24 11.10
N VAL A 632 -5.09 -13.31 10.93
CA VAL A 632 -3.68 -13.62 10.62
C VAL A 632 -2.84 -13.32 11.85
N VAL A 633 -2.31 -14.37 12.46
CA VAL A 633 -1.60 -14.33 13.75
C VAL A 633 -0.09 -14.37 13.51
N SER A 634 0.66 -13.63 14.32
CA SER A 634 2.13 -13.66 14.26
C SER A 634 2.70 -14.95 14.84
N ASP A 635 3.55 -15.63 14.07
CA ASP A 635 4.47 -16.67 14.57
C ASP A 635 5.77 -16.05 15.15
N GLY A 636 5.82 -14.72 15.30
CA GLY A 636 6.99 -13.96 15.77
C GLY A 636 7.97 -13.61 14.64
N ARG A 637 9.20 -13.25 15.00
CA ARG A 637 10.28 -13.00 14.03
C ARG A 637 10.73 -14.32 13.39
N GLU A 638 10.97 -14.33 12.08
CA GLU A 638 11.45 -15.53 11.37
C GLU A 638 12.87 -15.91 11.84
N PRO A 639 13.09 -17.10 12.44
CA PRO A 639 14.40 -17.50 12.95
C PRO A 639 15.40 -17.81 11.83
N ALA A 640 16.65 -17.35 11.99
CA ALA A 640 17.75 -17.59 11.05
C ALA A 640 18.91 -18.32 11.73
N GLU A 641 19.49 -19.32 11.06
CA GLU A 641 20.73 -19.97 11.50
C GLU A 641 21.94 -19.17 11.02
N ILE A 642 22.79 -18.67 11.93
CA ILE A 642 23.99 -17.93 11.54
C ILE A 642 25.04 -18.93 10.98
N PRO A 643 25.49 -18.79 9.72
CA PRO A 643 26.54 -19.63 9.17
C PRO A 643 27.89 -19.44 9.87
N ALA A 644 28.76 -20.45 9.78
CA ALA A 644 30.16 -20.34 10.19
C ALA A 644 30.99 -19.78 9.02
N LEU A 645 31.54 -18.57 9.21
CA LEU A 645 32.17 -17.75 8.18
C LEU A 645 33.70 -17.72 8.26
N GLU A 646 34.29 -18.05 9.42
CA GLU A 646 35.74 -17.99 9.66
C GLU A 646 36.52 -18.83 8.62
N GLY A 647 37.45 -18.21 7.91
CA GLY A 647 38.23 -18.85 6.84
C GLY A 647 37.50 -19.07 5.50
N LEU A 648 36.28 -18.54 5.32
CA LEU A 648 35.70 -18.35 3.99
C LEU A 648 36.28 -17.09 3.34
N THR A 649 36.27 -17.01 2.00
CA THR A 649 36.53 -15.72 1.33
C THR A 649 35.36 -14.76 1.56
N ARG A 650 35.65 -13.45 1.53
CA ARG A 650 34.62 -12.39 1.66
C ARG A 650 33.35 -12.64 0.84
N ALA A 651 33.49 -13.03 -0.43
CA ALA A 651 32.35 -13.25 -1.33
C ALA A 651 31.54 -14.52 -1.01
N GLU A 652 32.18 -15.56 -0.47
CA GLU A 652 31.50 -16.75 0.03
C GLU A 652 30.78 -16.45 1.35
N ALA A 653 31.35 -15.59 2.20
CA ALA A 653 30.74 -15.16 3.45
C ALA A 653 29.54 -14.22 3.25
N GLU A 654 29.65 -13.23 2.34
CA GLU A 654 28.54 -12.38 1.90
C GLU A 654 27.40 -13.26 1.34
N SER A 655 27.72 -14.22 0.44
CA SER A 655 26.72 -15.14 -0.12
C SER A 655 26.08 -16.07 0.92
N ALA A 656 26.82 -16.53 1.93
CA ALA A 656 26.29 -17.41 2.97
C ALA A 656 25.35 -16.67 3.95
N LEU A 657 25.57 -15.38 4.16
CA LEU A 657 24.66 -14.52 4.93
C LEU A 657 23.42 -14.17 4.12
N ASP A 658 23.56 -13.83 2.83
CA ASP A 658 22.44 -13.62 1.92
C ASP A 658 21.53 -14.87 1.84
N ASP A 659 22.11 -16.08 1.69
CA ASP A 659 21.38 -17.36 1.67
C ASP A 659 20.68 -17.67 3.02
N ALA A 660 21.13 -17.06 4.13
CA ALA A 660 20.53 -17.18 5.46
C ALA A 660 19.57 -16.03 5.81
N GLY A 661 19.37 -15.05 4.91
CA GLY A 661 18.54 -13.86 5.16
C GLY A 661 19.15 -12.86 6.15
N LEU A 662 20.46 -12.92 6.40
CA LEU A 662 21.19 -12.09 7.37
C LEU A 662 21.97 -10.97 6.66
N VAL A 663 22.15 -9.83 7.32
CA VAL A 663 22.80 -8.65 6.72
C VAL A 663 24.29 -8.59 7.08
N PRO A 664 25.23 -8.62 6.12
CA PRO A 664 26.66 -8.46 6.40
C PRO A 664 27.03 -6.99 6.68
N ASP A 665 27.70 -6.73 7.81
CA ASP A 665 28.46 -5.49 8.06
C ASP A 665 29.96 -5.81 8.02
N VAL A 666 30.64 -5.43 6.93
CA VAL A 666 32.00 -5.91 6.63
C VAL A 666 33.04 -4.86 7.01
N SER A 667 33.93 -5.23 7.94
CA SER A 667 35.11 -4.47 8.34
C SER A 667 36.40 -5.16 7.91
N GLU A 668 37.53 -4.45 7.94
CA GLU A 668 38.82 -4.91 7.40
C GLU A 668 39.95 -4.66 8.41
N GLU A 669 40.68 -5.71 8.81
CA GLU A 669 41.81 -5.65 9.76
C GLU A 669 43.03 -6.45 9.28
N TYR A 670 44.23 -6.08 9.71
CA TYR A 670 45.46 -6.84 9.41
C TYR A 670 45.56 -8.11 10.28
N SER A 671 45.98 -9.22 9.69
CA SER A 671 46.14 -10.51 10.36
C SER A 671 47.45 -11.19 9.98
N GLU A 672 48.26 -11.54 10.98
CA GLU A 672 49.49 -12.32 10.81
C GLU A 672 49.20 -13.82 10.52
N THR A 673 47.95 -14.28 10.65
CA THR A 673 47.58 -15.71 10.60
C THR A 673 46.48 -16.06 9.58
N VAL A 674 45.76 -15.08 9.03
CA VAL A 674 44.65 -15.30 8.08
C VAL A 674 45.01 -14.67 6.74
N PRO A 675 44.95 -15.41 5.61
CA PRO A 675 45.22 -14.87 4.26
C PRO A 675 44.39 -13.64 3.90
N GLU A 676 44.95 -12.75 3.07
CA GLU A 676 44.24 -11.58 2.53
C GLU A 676 42.92 -12.00 1.83
N GLY A 677 41.82 -11.36 2.21
CA GLY A 677 40.48 -11.62 1.65
C GLY A 677 39.68 -12.75 2.31
N GLU A 678 40.25 -13.48 3.27
CA GLU A 678 39.54 -14.45 4.12
C GLU A 678 39.00 -13.81 5.41
N VAL A 679 37.90 -14.34 5.95
CA VAL A 679 37.27 -13.86 7.19
C VAL A 679 38.10 -14.26 8.41
N VAL A 680 38.47 -13.26 9.21
CA VAL A 680 39.21 -13.38 10.48
C VAL A 680 38.30 -13.76 11.64
N SER A 681 37.10 -13.16 11.71
CA SER A 681 36.11 -13.40 12.77
C SER A 681 34.72 -12.90 12.37
N GLN A 682 33.70 -13.37 13.07
CA GLN A 682 32.31 -12.94 12.93
C GLN A 682 31.69 -12.59 14.29
N SER A 683 30.69 -11.69 14.31
CA SER A 683 29.89 -11.38 15.50
C SER A 683 28.45 -11.03 15.11
N PRO A 684 27.43 -11.81 15.52
CA PRO A 684 27.50 -12.97 16.40
C PRO A 684 28.13 -14.23 15.75
N GLY A 685 28.54 -15.18 16.61
CA GLY A 685 29.03 -16.49 16.18
C GLY A 685 27.90 -17.46 15.85
N SER A 686 28.21 -18.54 15.11
CA SER A 686 27.23 -19.48 14.54
C SER A 686 26.29 -20.19 15.53
N ASP A 687 26.64 -20.24 16.82
CA ASP A 687 25.81 -20.84 17.88
C ASP A 687 24.78 -19.85 18.49
N ALA A 688 24.68 -18.61 18.00
CA ALA A 688 23.78 -17.59 18.53
C ALA A 688 22.39 -17.62 17.87
N GLU A 689 21.36 -17.31 18.66
CA GLU A 689 20.00 -17.08 18.15
C GLU A 689 19.96 -15.77 17.34
N ALA A 690 19.51 -15.85 16.09
CA ALA A 690 19.28 -14.71 15.21
C ALA A 690 17.98 -14.88 14.43
N PHE A 691 17.56 -13.81 13.77
CA PHE A 691 16.36 -13.73 12.95
C PHE A 691 16.69 -13.11 11.60
N VAL A 692 15.83 -13.34 10.61
CA VAL A 692 15.96 -12.72 9.28
C VAL A 692 16.05 -11.19 9.42
N GLY A 693 16.95 -10.58 8.66
CA GLY A 693 17.27 -9.16 8.72
C GLY A 693 18.24 -8.73 9.85
N ASP A 694 18.61 -9.61 10.78
CA ASP A 694 19.63 -9.29 11.78
C ASP A 694 21.01 -9.11 11.13
N THR A 695 21.84 -8.23 11.72
CA THR A 695 23.16 -7.88 11.19
C THR A 695 24.27 -8.73 11.82
N VAL A 696 25.17 -9.24 10.98
CA VAL A 696 26.39 -9.96 11.38
C VAL A 696 27.60 -9.13 10.97
N GLU A 697 28.40 -8.72 11.96
CA GLU A 697 29.70 -8.10 11.75
C GLU A 697 30.69 -9.16 11.25
N VAL A 698 31.40 -8.88 10.15
CA VAL A 698 32.36 -9.78 9.51
C VAL A 698 33.68 -9.05 9.31
N VAL A 699 34.72 -9.49 10.02
CA VAL A 699 36.08 -8.92 9.91
C VAL A 699 36.85 -9.68 8.84
N VAL A 700 37.26 -9.01 7.75
CA VAL A 700 38.04 -9.59 6.66
C VAL A 700 39.52 -9.22 6.81
N SER A 701 40.41 -10.16 6.48
CA SER A 701 41.85 -9.97 6.58
C SER A 701 42.40 -9.11 5.44
N LEU A 702 43.20 -8.10 5.79
CA LEU A 702 44.09 -7.37 4.88
C LEU A 702 45.47 -8.06 4.72
N GLY A 703 45.64 -9.27 5.27
CA GLY A 703 46.93 -9.93 5.39
C GLY A 703 47.82 -9.31 6.47
N PRO A 704 49.13 -9.65 6.51
CA PRO A 704 50.06 -9.11 7.49
C PRO A 704 50.29 -7.60 7.32
N GLU A 705 50.56 -6.90 8.44
CA GLU A 705 50.86 -5.46 8.43
C GLU A 705 52.21 -5.18 7.74
N GLU A 706 52.17 -4.61 6.53
CA GLU A 706 53.35 -4.11 5.81
C GLU A 706 53.85 -2.77 6.36
N PHE A 707 55.18 -2.60 6.51
CA PHE A 707 55.81 -1.34 6.89
C PHE A 707 57.13 -1.09 6.14
N GLU A 708 57.55 0.18 6.05
CA GLU A 708 58.82 0.55 5.39
C GLU A 708 60.04 0.09 6.22
N LEU A 709 60.90 -0.73 5.63
CA LEU A 709 62.16 -1.19 6.23
C LEU A 709 63.12 -0.01 6.51
N PRO A 710 63.54 0.25 7.76
CA PRO A 710 64.47 1.35 8.07
C PRO A 710 65.88 1.13 7.52
N SER A 711 66.66 2.21 7.46
CA SER A 711 68.06 2.21 7.02
C SER A 711 69.03 2.00 8.19
N VAL A 712 69.43 0.74 8.43
CA VAL A 712 70.46 0.37 9.43
C VAL A 712 71.90 0.51 8.90
N ILE A 713 72.09 1.00 7.67
CA ILE A 713 73.43 1.16 7.05
C ILE A 713 74.29 2.15 7.86
N ASN A 714 75.54 1.75 8.14
CA ASN A 714 76.53 2.42 9.00
C ASN A 714 76.32 2.32 10.52
N LEU A 715 75.28 1.62 11.01
CA LEU A 715 75.19 1.21 12.42
C LEU A 715 76.19 0.07 12.73
N SER A 716 76.46 -0.18 14.01
CA SER A 716 77.07 -1.46 14.40
C SER A 716 76.08 -2.60 14.17
N ILE A 717 76.60 -3.83 14.01
CA ILE A 717 75.75 -5.02 13.87
C ILE A 717 74.86 -5.25 15.10
N GLU A 718 75.30 -4.85 16.30
CA GLU A 718 74.53 -5.01 17.54
C GLU A 718 73.34 -4.04 17.58
N GLU A 719 73.56 -2.76 17.24
CA GLU A 719 72.48 -1.74 17.12
C GLU A 719 71.52 -2.07 15.96
N ALA A 720 72.05 -2.52 14.82
CA ALA A 720 71.25 -2.86 13.64
C ALA A 720 70.34 -4.08 13.86
N THR A 721 70.83 -5.10 14.60
CA THR A 721 69.99 -6.22 15.02
C THR A 721 68.93 -5.77 16.02
N GLU A 722 69.27 -4.95 17.01
CA GLU A 722 68.27 -4.45 17.99
C GLU A 722 67.15 -3.62 17.31
N GLU A 723 67.46 -2.75 16.34
CA GLU A 723 66.43 -1.98 15.62
C GLU A 723 65.52 -2.84 14.72
N LEU A 724 66.03 -3.92 14.11
CA LEU A 724 65.24 -4.80 13.23
C LEU A 724 64.44 -5.85 14.03
N GLU A 725 65.03 -6.46 15.06
CA GLU A 725 64.31 -7.38 15.96
C GLU A 725 63.19 -6.64 16.72
N ALA A 726 63.37 -5.35 17.06
CA ALA A 726 62.33 -4.53 17.67
C ALA A 726 61.12 -4.25 16.74
N LEU A 727 61.29 -4.40 15.43
CA LEU A 727 60.21 -4.36 14.43
C LEU A 727 59.62 -5.75 14.12
N GLY A 728 60.16 -6.81 14.73
CA GLY A 728 59.74 -8.19 14.50
C GLY A 728 60.30 -8.83 13.24
N LEU A 729 61.43 -8.32 12.72
CA LEU A 729 62.14 -8.87 11.56
C LEU A 729 63.23 -9.86 12.00
N GLU A 730 63.49 -10.89 11.17
CA GLU A 730 64.63 -11.77 11.38
C GLU A 730 65.91 -11.16 10.76
N VAL A 731 67.09 -11.45 11.34
CA VAL A 731 68.36 -10.86 10.88
C VAL A 731 69.38 -11.94 10.54
N ASP A 732 69.73 -12.04 9.26
CA ASP A 732 70.83 -12.87 8.76
C ASP A 732 72.12 -12.05 8.59
N ARG A 733 73.28 -12.70 8.72
CA ARG A 733 74.58 -12.01 8.79
C ARG A 733 75.61 -12.65 7.85
N GLU A 734 76.02 -11.88 6.85
CA GLU A 734 77.14 -12.23 5.96
C GLU A 734 78.41 -11.44 6.31
N ASP A 735 79.41 -12.12 6.89
CA ASP A 735 80.74 -11.57 7.17
C ASP A 735 81.64 -11.57 5.92
N VAL A 736 82.22 -10.41 5.57
CA VAL A 736 83.14 -10.30 4.42
C VAL A 736 84.60 -10.55 4.84
N LEU A 737 85.25 -11.52 4.19
CA LEU A 737 86.63 -11.93 4.49
C LEU A 737 87.64 -10.77 4.46
N GLY A 738 88.22 -10.47 5.63
CA GLY A 738 89.25 -9.44 5.82
C GLY A 738 88.81 -8.24 6.67
N ALA A 739 87.52 -8.20 7.05
CA ALA A 739 86.98 -7.27 8.04
C ALA A 739 87.69 -7.36 9.41
N TYR A 740 87.77 -6.23 10.11
CA TYR A 740 88.30 -6.15 11.49
C TYR A 740 87.43 -5.25 12.40
N TYR A 741 86.29 -4.78 11.87
CA TYR A 741 85.27 -4.01 12.56
C TYR A 741 83.91 -4.68 12.29
N GLY A 742 82.84 -4.12 12.86
CA GLY A 742 81.52 -4.78 12.89
C GLY A 742 80.39 -3.84 12.48
N THR A 743 80.52 -3.17 11.33
CA THR A 743 79.52 -2.21 10.85
C THR A 743 78.76 -2.69 9.61
N VAL A 744 77.47 -2.39 9.55
CA VAL A 744 76.60 -2.76 8.43
C VAL A 744 76.91 -1.88 7.22
N ARG A 745 77.29 -2.50 6.11
CA ARG A 745 77.66 -1.81 4.86
C ARG A 745 76.60 -1.91 3.76
N SER A 746 75.76 -2.95 3.80
CA SER A 746 74.55 -3.05 3.01
C SER A 746 73.57 -3.97 3.72
N GLN A 747 72.29 -3.62 3.64
CA GLN A 747 71.14 -4.47 3.98
C GLN A 747 70.48 -4.92 2.66
N GLU A 748 69.91 -6.11 2.66
CA GLU A 748 69.05 -6.65 1.60
C GLU A 748 67.82 -7.28 2.30
N PRO A 749 66.57 -6.86 2.00
CA PRO A 749 66.16 -5.82 1.07
C PRO A 749 66.70 -4.41 1.40
N SER A 750 66.65 -3.51 0.42
CA SER A 750 66.98 -2.09 0.61
C SER A 750 66.04 -1.37 1.56
N ALA A 751 66.54 -0.36 2.28
CA ALA A 751 65.69 0.52 3.08
C ALA A 751 64.62 1.23 2.24
N GLY A 752 63.40 1.35 2.78
CA GLY A 752 62.22 1.82 2.05
C GLY A 752 61.50 0.76 1.21
N THR A 753 61.96 -0.50 1.24
CA THR A 753 61.14 -1.64 0.78
C THR A 753 60.06 -1.93 1.83
N LEU A 754 58.84 -2.27 1.39
CA LEU A 754 57.79 -2.77 2.27
C LEU A 754 58.13 -4.19 2.73
N VAL A 755 58.03 -4.44 4.03
CA VAL A 755 58.30 -5.73 4.68
C VAL A 755 57.21 -6.04 5.72
N THR A 756 57.04 -7.31 6.02
CA THR A 756 56.11 -7.83 7.03
C THR A 756 56.87 -8.36 8.25
N ARG A 757 56.18 -8.55 9.39
CA ARG A 757 56.81 -9.20 10.55
C ARG A 757 57.19 -10.65 10.21
N GLY A 758 58.40 -11.03 10.57
CA GLY A 758 59.01 -12.33 10.24
C GLY A 758 59.89 -12.32 8.99
N ASP A 759 59.91 -11.27 8.17
CA ASP A 759 60.81 -11.20 7.01
C ASP A 759 62.29 -11.17 7.44
N THR A 760 63.12 -11.94 6.74
CA THR A 760 64.57 -12.03 7.01
C THR A 760 65.35 -10.96 6.24
N ILE A 761 66.11 -10.13 6.98
CA ILE A 761 66.96 -9.08 6.44
C ILE A 761 68.44 -9.52 6.50
N THR A 762 69.10 -9.65 5.34
CA THR A 762 70.52 -10.02 5.28
C THR A 762 71.41 -8.78 5.41
N LEU A 763 72.22 -8.73 6.47
CA LEU A 763 73.18 -7.66 6.74
C LEU A 763 74.61 -8.08 6.38
N ARG A 764 75.27 -7.31 5.51
CA ARG A 764 76.69 -7.50 5.17
C ARG A 764 77.60 -6.62 6.01
N VAL A 765 78.55 -7.25 6.70
CA VAL A 765 79.38 -6.62 7.76
C VAL A 765 80.86 -6.50 7.36
N VAL A 766 81.50 -5.37 7.70
CA VAL A 766 82.94 -5.09 7.52
C VAL A 766 83.59 -4.33 8.69
#